data_AF-A0A9J7LS45-F1
#
_entry.id   AF-A0A9J7LS45-F1
#
_cell.length_a   1.000
_cell.length_b   1.000
_cell.length_c   1.000
_cell.angle_alpha   90.00
_cell.angle_beta   90.00
_cell.angle_gamma   90.00
#
_symmetry.space_group_name_H-M   'P 1'
#
loop_
_entity.id
_entity.type
_entity.pdbx_description
1 polymer ?
#
loop_
_entity_poly.entity_id
_entity_poly.type
_entity_poly.pdbx_seq_one_letter_code
_entity_poly.pdbx_strand_id
1 'polypeptide(L)'
;MDPRSAAVCLALVLMLVAGPAKGVWLEVFATEEGVGQTVMDAWNAAAGAEVRHYKCSIVEQWSSLTISRVKIVLEASDGNKEFIFNGQNSDKTNWFTKARLLSSPYTDIQTSTQNVFSIVGDEVPKRRFYINKFYNGCNGDHGWLVVADAGTGGICAWERAEAAVHPHVLYSKLSTAVNWADAANVGKADRMRIYLEGENLLCNPPVDISCTTEEKTMTRNAYSVTCPSGCTSVSKTVWGTETYTDDSSICRAAIHAGWIPDSGGTAPVYRKPGESSYVGSTQNGVTTVSYGSWPQSFAFGVNIALRKQAFQTSTGEGGDAGHAVDGKITTTFSQGSCSHTANGGEANPTWWVDLGQSYVVRRVVITNRRDCCSDRLNPFNIHIGDSAQVTTNPQCGGDHNIALSLSAMSVTCPEMRGRYVGIHLSGASRILTLCEVQIFGDLDECTDGTDNCSPQGSTCTNTPSSFTCACDAGYSGDGVTCTDIDECANANGGCEGTCTNNGGSFVCSCGAGFVLNADGLNCDDVNECDSGNGGCSQTCTNNRGSFVCSCRHGYSLNADGLNCDLDCGVLYPGLLPASNFGVYGGKCFWSSNGRRPHNQRLTYSAALQACQGHGGTLIMIKDHATQTAILDHLKVKSVKGRKERRFWMGLDDLNAENTFLWNDGTPLGSYDRFKYDGPHKERDCVTLWKPQKRVPRWFIKPCENSYPYICQLGTGNG
;
A
#
# COMPACT_ATOMS: atom_id res chain seq x y z
N MET A 1 13.88 34.44 -40.65
CA MET A 1 14.78 34.21 -39.50
C MET A 1 14.00 34.54 -38.25
N ASP A 2 13.43 33.51 -37.64
CA ASP A 2 12.53 33.61 -36.49
C ASP A 2 13.33 33.34 -35.20
N PRO A 3 13.37 34.25 -34.21
CA PRO A 3 14.16 34.11 -33.00
C PRO A 3 13.67 33.00 -32.04
N ARG A 4 12.58 32.28 -32.35
CA ARG A 4 12.09 31.14 -31.56
C ARG A 4 12.79 29.80 -31.86
N SER A 5 13.49 29.68 -32.99
CA SER A 5 14.23 28.45 -33.34
C SER A 5 15.60 28.32 -32.67
N ALA A 6 16.15 29.41 -32.13
CA ALA A 6 17.44 29.38 -31.42
C ALA A 6 17.30 28.90 -29.96
N ALA A 7 16.13 29.04 -29.35
CA ALA A 7 15.89 28.63 -27.96
C ALA A 7 15.61 27.13 -27.80
N VAL A 8 15.05 26.48 -28.83
CA VAL A 8 14.75 25.03 -28.80
C VAL A 8 15.98 24.19 -29.14
N CYS A 9 16.89 24.71 -29.98
CA CYS A 9 18.16 24.04 -30.29
C CYS A 9 19.19 24.10 -29.14
N LEU A 10 19.08 25.05 -28.21
CA LEU A 10 19.97 25.13 -27.04
C LEU A 10 19.45 24.30 -25.85
N ALA A 11 18.14 24.01 -25.80
CA ALA A 11 17.53 23.18 -24.77
C ALA A 11 17.68 21.66 -25.04
N LEU A 12 17.73 21.22 -26.30
CA LEU A 12 17.87 19.80 -26.64
C LEU A 12 19.31 19.26 -26.62
N VAL A 13 20.33 20.12 -26.67
CA VAL A 13 21.75 19.69 -26.58
C VAL A 13 22.18 19.47 -25.12
N LEU A 14 21.40 19.91 -24.13
CA LEU A 14 21.72 19.72 -22.71
C LEU A 14 21.16 18.45 -22.06
N MET A 15 20.23 17.72 -22.70
CA MET A 15 19.58 16.55 -22.07
C MET A 15 20.27 15.20 -22.32
N LEU A 16 21.31 15.13 -23.16
CA LEU A 16 22.03 13.89 -23.47
C LEU A 16 23.37 13.72 -22.73
N VAL A 17 23.73 14.65 -21.83
CA VAL A 17 24.96 14.55 -21.00
C VAL A 17 24.75 15.00 -19.55
N ALA A 18 23.63 15.65 -19.20
CA ALA A 18 23.46 16.18 -17.86
C ALA A 18 22.94 15.10 -16.89
N GLY A 19 23.81 14.64 -16.00
CA GLY A 19 23.35 14.15 -14.70
C GLY A 19 22.60 15.25 -13.93
N PRO A 20 22.09 14.97 -12.72
CA PRO A 20 21.25 15.88 -11.95
C PRO A 20 21.85 17.30 -11.90
N ALA A 21 21.03 18.29 -12.23
CA ALA A 21 21.40 19.69 -12.08
C ALA A 21 21.73 20.01 -10.61
N LYS A 22 22.56 21.03 -10.35
CA LYS A 22 22.78 21.58 -9.00
C LYS A 22 21.42 21.74 -8.28
N GLY A 23 21.22 21.04 -7.17
CA GLY A 23 19.95 21.01 -6.43
C GLY A 23 19.25 19.65 -6.37
N VAL A 24 19.63 18.68 -7.21
CA VAL A 24 18.99 17.35 -7.27
C VAL A 24 19.87 16.29 -6.58
N TRP A 25 19.25 15.49 -5.71
CA TRP A 25 19.90 14.44 -4.93
C TRP A 25 19.79 13.09 -5.64
N LEU A 26 20.91 12.42 -5.88
CA LEU A 26 20.98 11.03 -6.32
C LEU A 26 21.14 10.12 -5.11
N GLU A 27 20.21 9.19 -4.88
CA GLU A 27 20.40 8.14 -3.87
C GLU A 27 21.51 7.19 -4.33
N VAL A 28 22.49 6.93 -3.46
CA VAL A 28 23.63 6.08 -3.80
C VAL A 28 23.82 4.90 -2.87
N PHE A 29 23.14 4.90 -1.72
CA PHE A 29 23.15 3.79 -0.79
C PHE A 29 21.92 3.84 0.11
N ALA A 30 21.32 2.69 0.37
CA ALA A 30 20.26 2.56 1.36
C ALA A 30 20.38 1.22 2.10
N THR A 31 20.23 1.26 3.41
CA THR A 31 20.14 0.04 4.22
C THR A 31 18.77 -0.60 4.10
N GLU A 32 18.74 -1.92 4.08
CA GLU A 32 17.51 -2.72 4.08
C GLU A 32 17.48 -3.55 5.36
N GLU A 33 16.38 -3.44 6.12
CA GLU A 33 16.23 -4.13 7.40
C GLU A 33 16.11 -5.65 7.17
N GLY A 34 16.83 -6.43 7.97
CA GLY A 34 16.65 -7.88 8.05
C GLY A 34 17.20 -8.72 6.92
N VAL A 35 17.97 -8.12 6.01
CA VAL A 35 18.69 -8.84 4.96
C VAL A 35 19.94 -9.59 5.48
N GLY A 36 20.33 -9.36 6.74
CA GLY A 36 21.40 -10.06 7.44
C GLY A 36 22.83 -9.74 6.95
N GLN A 37 22.97 -8.80 6.02
CA GLN A 37 24.24 -8.24 5.58
C GLN A 37 24.64 -7.05 6.49
N THR A 38 25.94 -6.83 6.70
CA THR A 38 26.40 -5.63 7.42
C THR A 38 26.46 -4.43 6.47
N VAL A 39 26.25 -3.23 7.00
CA VAL A 39 26.39 -1.99 6.20
C VAL A 39 27.78 -1.88 5.62
N MET A 40 28.81 -2.28 6.38
CA MET A 40 30.19 -2.18 5.92
C MET A 40 30.51 -3.15 4.78
N ASP A 41 29.97 -4.38 4.81
CA ASP A 41 30.15 -5.34 3.72
C ASP A 41 29.53 -4.80 2.43
N ALA A 42 28.33 -4.23 2.50
CA ALA A 42 27.69 -3.59 1.36
C ALA A 42 28.43 -2.33 0.89
N TRP A 43 28.79 -1.44 1.81
CA TRP A 43 29.49 -0.19 1.50
C TRP A 43 30.88 -0.44 0.88
N ASN A 44 31.56 -1.52 1.25
CA ASN A 44 32.84 -1.91 0.66
C ASN A 44 32.73 -2.89 -0.51
N ALA A 45 31.55 -3.45 -0.77
CA ALA A 45 31.34 -4.42 -1.83
C ALA A 45 31.83 -3.88 -3.18
N ALA A 46 32.67 -4.65 -3.86
CA ALA A 46 33.04 -4.37 -5.25
C ALA A 46 31.80 -4.48 -6.14
N ALA A 47 31.77 -3.73 -7.24
CA ALA A 47 30.67 -3.82 -8.18
C ALA A 47 30.54 -5.23 -8.78
N GLY A 48 29.30 -5.74 -8.82
CA GLY A 48 29.00 -7.11 -9.24
C GLY A 48 29.01 -8.13 -8.10
N ALA A 49 29.40 -7.76 -6.88
CA ALA A 49 29.19 -8.60 -5.70
C ALA A 49 27.69 -8.66 -5.36
N GLU A 50 27.25 -9.76 -4.74
CA GLU A 50 25.90 -9.87 -4.19
C GLU A 50 25.77 -8.90 -3.00
N VAL A 51 25.03 -7.81 -3.21
CA VAL A 51 24.74 -6.81 -2.18
C VAL A 51 23.23 -6.82 -1.93
N ARG A 52 22.84 -6.96 -0.67
CA ARG A 52 21.45 -6.99 -0.22
C ARG A 52 20.95 -5.63 0.29
N HIS A 53 21.88 -4.72 0.56
CA HIS A 53 21.59 -3.29 0.68
C HIS A 53 21.70 -2.62 -0.68
N TYR A 54 20.90 -1.60 -0.94
CA TYR A 54 21.05 -0.83 -2.18
C TYR A 54 22.38 -0.10 -2.16
N LYS A 55 23.16 -0.24 -3.24
CA LYS A 55 24.39 0.53 -3.47
C LYS A 55 24.57 0.83 -4.95
N CYS A 56 24.58 2.11 -5.28
CA CYS A 56 24.88 2.59 -6.61
C CYS A 56 26.38 2.41 -6.93
N SER A 57 26.69 1.91 -8.13
CA SER A 57 28.08 1.65 -8.55
C SER A 57 28.95 2.91 -8.64
N ILE A 58 28.36 4.10 -8.70
CA ILE A 58 29.08 5.38 -8.69
C ILE A 58 29.82 5.65 -7.37
N VAL A 59 29.42 5.01 -6.26
CA VAL A 59 30.10 5.10 -4.96
C VAL A 59 31.57 4.65 -5.07
N GLU A 60 31.86 3.68 -5.94
CA GLU A 60 33.23 3.21 -6.19
C GLU A 60 34.08 4.19 -6.99
N GLN A 61 33.44 5.17 -7.64
CA GLN A 61 34.10 6.19 -8.45
C GLN A 61 34.16 7.54 -7.74
N TRP A 62 33.68 7.64 -6.49
CA TRP A 62 33.50 8.88 -5.75
C TRP A 62 34.67 9.87 -5.87
N SER A 63 35.92 9.41 -5.71
CA SER A 63 37.11 10.25 -5.77
C SER A 63 37.33 10.97 -7.12
N SER A 64 36.64 10.53 -8.18
CA SER A 64 36.69 11.12 -9.52
C SER A 64 35.48 12.02 -9.83
N LEU A 65 34.52 12.13 -8.92
CA LEU A 65 33.27 12.87 -9.12
C LEU A 65 33.36 14.29 -8.55
N THR A 66 32.60 15.21 -9.15
CA THR A 66 32.40 16.56 -8.60
C THR A 66 31.17 16.59 -7.70
N ILE A 67 31.35 16.18 -6.45
CA ILE A 67 30.29 16.19 -5.44
C ILE A 67 30.29 17.52 -4.69
N SER A 68 29.15 18.18 -4.67
CA SER A 68 28.92 19.42 -3.93
C SER A 68 28.52 19.14 -2.48
N ARG A 69 27.54 18.26 -2.27
CA ARG A 69 27.04 17.91 -0.93
C ARG A 69 26.75 16.42 -0.82
N VAL A 70 26.83 15.91 0.40
CA VAL A 70 26.44 14.55 0.76
C VAL A 70 25.36 14.64 1.83
N LYS A 71 24.29 13.88 1.71
CA LYS A 71 23.21 13.87 2.67
C LYS A 71 23.00 12.48 3.23
N ILE A 72 22.91 12.36 4.56
CA ILE A 72 22.37 11.18 5.23
C ILE A 72 20.96 11.50 5.69
N VAL A 73 20.02 10.60 5.39
CA VAL A 73 18.67 10.63 5.94
C VAL A 73 18.46 9.35 6.74
N LEU A 74 18.11 9.49 8.02
CA LEU A 74 17.59 8.40 8.83
C LEU A 74 16.07 8.49 8.79
N GLU A 75 15.43 7.49 8.18
CA GLU A 75 13.98 7.38 8.11
C GLU A 75 13.49 6.72 9.40
N ALA A 76 12.63 7.41 10.14
CA ALA A 76 12.13 6.93 11.41
C ALA A 76 10.70 7.40 11.65
N SER A 77 9.95 6.60 12.41
CA SER A 77 8.56 6.88 12.77
C SER A 77 8.35 8.20 13.52
N ASP A 78 9.36 8.70 14.25
CA ASP A 78 9.31 10.01 14.93
C ASP A 78 9.85 11.18 14.07
N GLY A 79 9.97 10.96 12.75
CA GLY A 79 10.39 11.93 11.76
C GLY A 79 11.85 11.79 11.33
N ASN A 80 12.12 12.15 10.08
CA ASN A 80 13.44 11.96 9.47
C ASN A 80 14.53 12.80 10.14
N LYS A 81 15.71 12.21 10.32
CA LYS A 81 16.91 12.92 10.82
C LYS A 81 17.88 13.13 9.67
N GLU A 82 18.12 14.39 9.32
CA GLU A 82 18.92 14.76 8.14
C GLU A 82 20.26 15.41 8.52
N PHE A 83 21.35 14.84 7.99
CA PHE A 83 22.69 15.42 8.09
C PHE A 83 23.17 15.78 6.69
N ILE A 84 23.67 17.01 6.53
CA ILE A 84 24.24 17.48 5.27
C ILE A 84 25.72 17.77 5.48
N PHE A 85 26.57 17.22 4.63
CA PHE A 85 28.01 17.41 4.62
C PHE A 85 28.48 18.09 3.34
N ASN A 86 29.59 18.82 3.43
CA ASN A 86 30.33 19.34 2.30
C ASN A 86 31.06 18.17 1.61
N GLY A 87 30.60 17.84 0.40
CA GLY A 87 31.14 16.75 -0.42
C GLY A 87 32.32 17.15 -1.28
N GLN A 88 32.71 18.43 -1.32
CA GLN A 88 33.80 18.90 -2.17
C GLN A 88 35.13 18.28 -1.77
N ASN A 89 35.90 17.79 -2.74
CA ASN A 89 37.20 17.14 -2.52
C ASN A 89 37.11 16.01 -1.47
N SER A 90 36.09 15.17 -1.58
CA SER A 90 35.89 14.01 -0.71
C SER A 90 35.94 12.70 -1.49
N ASP A 91 36.09 11.59 -0.77
CA ASP A 91 35.93 10.23 -1.28
C ASP A 91 34.91 9.48 -0.43
N LYS A 92 34.54 8.25 -0.81
CA LYS A 92 33.54 7.40 -0.11
C LYS A 92 33.87 7.07 1.35
N THR A 93 35.05 7.42 1.85
CA THR A 93 35.51 7.13 3.21
C THR A 93 35.75 8.36 4.08
N ASN A 94 36.02 9.54 3.49
CA ASN A 94 36.49 10.73 4.22
C ASN A 94 35.48 11.88 4.32
N TRP A 95 34.31 11.77 3.67
CA TRP A 95 33.29 12.82 3.64
C TRP A 95 32.59 13.02 5.00
N PHE A 96 32.50 11.96 5.78
CA PHE A 96 31.73 11.92 7.03
C PHE A 96 32.59 12.42 8.20
N THR A 97 32.72 13.74 8.33
CA THR A 97 33.50 14.38 9.41
C THR A 97 32.82 15.63 9.94
N LYS A 98 33.12 16.00 11.18
CA LYS A 98 32.63 17.24 11.80
C LYS A 98 32.97 18.48 10.98
N ALA A 99 34.20 18.56 10.46
CA ALA A 99 34.67 19.70 9.67
C ALA A 99 33.87 19.90 8.38
N ARG A 100 33.27 18.83 7.86
CA ARG A 100 32.44 18.86 6.66
C ARG A 100 30.95 19.02 6.98
N LEU A 101 30.51 18.88 8.22
CA LEU A 101 29.10 18.99 8.59
C LEU A 101 28.58 20.42 8.35
N LEU A 102 27.60 20.56 7.46
CA LEU A 102 26.94 21.81 7.10
C LEU A 102 25.62 21.99 7.85
N SER A 103 24.86 20.90 8.03
CA SER A 103 23.57 20.88 8.72
C SER A 103 23.38 19.57 9.47
N SER A 104 22.68 19.62 10.60
CA SER A 104 22.30 18.46 11.38
C SER A 104 20.99 18.72 12.13
N PRO A 105 20.31 17.67 12.62
CA PRO A 105 19.13 17.83 13.45
C PRO A 105 19.46 18.16 14.92
N TYR A 106 20.75 18.16 15.30
CA TYR A 106 21.20 18.30 16.68
C TYR A 106 21.89 19.65 16.93
N THR A 107 21.51 20.26 18.04
CA THR A 107 21.94 21.61 18.42
C THR A 107 23.37 21.66 18.97
N ASP A 108 23.86 20.57 19.57
CA ASP A 108 25.16 20.55 20.26
C ASP A 108 26.30 19.88 19.46
N ILE A 109 26.01 19.23 18.33
CA ILE A 109 27.00 18.42 17.60
C ILE A 109 28.17 19.26 17.06
N GLN A 110 27.90 20.49 16.61
CA GLN A 110 28.91 21.38 16.05
C GLN A 110 29.75 22.03 17.16
N THR A 111 29.12 22.34 18.30
CA THR A 111 29.75 23.01 19.45
C THR A 111 30.39 22.03 20.45
N SER A 112 30.11 20.73 20.37
CA SER A 112 30.67 19.73 21.28
C SER A 112 32.19 19.71 21.20
N THR A 113 32.87 19.71 22.34
CA THR A 113 34.35 19.68 22.39
C THR A 113 34.93 18.29 22.14
N GLN A 114 34.16 17.24 22.43
CA GLN A 114 34.51 15.85 22.15
C GLN A 114 33.44 15.25 21.24
N ASN A 115 33.84 14.81 20.05
CA ASN A 115 33.05 13.97 19.17
C ASN A 115 33.90 13.30 18.07
N VAL A 116 33.45 12.14 17.60
CA VAL A 116 34.08 11.31 16.56
C VAL A 116 33.02 10.98 15.50
N PHE A 117 33.37 11.22 14.24
CA PHE A 117 32.59 10.78 13.08
C PHE A 117 33.40 9.68 12.41
N SER A 118 32.81 8.51 12.18
CA SER A 118 33.51 7.41 11.54
C SER A 118 32.56 6.53 10.74
N ILE A 119 32.87 6.32 9.46
CA ILE A 119 32.16 5.38 8.58
C ILE A 119 32.47 3.93 8.99
N VAL A 120 33.77 3.63 9.10
CA VAL A 120 34.25 2.30 9.52
C VAL A 120 33.90 2.05 10.97
N GLY A 121 34.02 3.07 11.80
CA GLY A 121 33.78 2.99 13.22
C GLY A 121 34.66 1.98 13.97
N ASP A 122 34.08 1.16 14.84
CA ASP A 122 34.80 0.25 15.74
C ASP A 122 34.59 -1.21 15.31
N GLU A 123 35.65 -1.93 14.94
CA GLU A 123 35.58 -3.32 14.46
C GLU A 123 35.06 -4.31 15.49
N VAL A 124 35.33 -4.05 16.77
CA VAL A 124 34.79 -4.80 17.91
C VAL A 124 34.25 -3.74 18.87
N PRO A 125 32.94 -3.46 18.90
CA PRO A 125 31.80 -4.34 18.61
C PRO A 125 31.03 -4.07 17.28
N LYS A 126 31.70 -3.80 16.15
CA LYS A 126 31.06 -3.50 14.84
C LYS A 126 30.09 -2.31 14.85
N ARG A 127 30.50 -1.19 15.45
CA ARG A 127 29.78 0.09 15.33
C ARG A 127 30.20 0.76 14.02
N ARG A 128 29.30 0.97 13.07
CA ARG A 128 29.56 1.64 11.78
C ARG A 128 28.83 2.97 11.70
N PHE A 129 29.22 3.82 10.74
CA PHE A 129 28.59 5.12 10.45
C PHE A 129 28.18 5.87 11.72
N TYR A 130 29.08 5.97 12.71
CA TYR A 130 28.73 6.49 14.02
C TYR A 130 29.23 7.92 14.22
N ILE A 131 28.41 8.69 14.95
CA ILE A 131 28.73 10.00 15.49
C ILE A 131 28.66 9.88 17.01
N ASN A 132 29.82 9.74 17.64
CA ASN A 132 29.96 9.54 19.08
C ASN A 132 30.43 10.84 19.75
N LYS A 133 30.00 11.13 20.98
CA LYS A 133 30.46 12.27 21.77
C LYS A 133 31.68 11.90 22.61
N PHE A 134 31.60 10.83 23.39
CA PHE A 134 32.73 10.25 24.13
C PHE A 134 32.46 8.77 24.49
N TYR A 135 33.57 8.03 24.67
CA TYR A 135 33.62 6.63 25.06
C TYR A 135 33.88 6.48 26.55
N ASN A 136 32.88 6.05 27.32
CA ASN A 136 32.97 5.86 28.77
C ASN A 136 32.42 4.49 29.23
N GLY A 137 32.35 3.52 28.30
CA GLY A 137 31.84 2.16 28.55
C GLY A 137 30.32 2.07 28.34
N CYS A 138 29.76 0.86 28.34
CA CYS A 138 28.38 0.62 27.88
C CYS A 138 27.31 1.52 28.52
N ASN A 139 27.46 1.89 29.79
CA ASN A 139 26.50 2.74 30.53
C ASN A 139 26.82 4.24 30.46
N GLY A 140 27.98 4.61 29.89
CA GLY A 140 28.48 5.97 29.81
C GLY A 140 28.74 6.46 28.39
N ASP A 141 28.64 5.59 27.38
CA ASP A 141 28.81 5.97 25.97
C ASP A 141 27.67 6.90 25.53
N HIS A 142 28.04 8.04 24.94
CA HIS A 142 27.09 9.01 24.43
C HIS A 142 27.29 9.27 22.94
N GLY A 143 26.22 9.52 22.20
CA GLY A 143 26.33 9.85 20.78
C GLY A 143 25.03 10.37 20.17
N TRP A 144 25.06 10.54 18.85
CA TRP A 144 23.93 11.05 18.07
C TRP A 144 23.44 10.04 17.03
N LEU A 145 24.35 9.24 16.46
CA LEU A 145 24.06 8.22 15.46
C LEU A 145 25.03 7.05 15.65
N VAL A 146 24.55 5.81 15.54
CA VAL A 146 25.38 4.61 15.41
C VAL A 146 24.64 3.54 14.64
N VAL A 147 25.31 2.91 13.67
CA VAL A 147 24.82 1.70 12.99
C VAL A 147 25.47 0.50 13.67
N ALA A 148 24.71 -0.27 14.44
CA ALA A 148 25.21 -1.46 15.11
C ALA A 148 25.08 -2.68 14.19
N ASP A 149 26.19 -3.12 13.60
CA ASP A 149 26.28 -4.28 12.69
C ASP A 149 26.61 -5.59 13.45
N ALA A 150 26.56 -5.56 14.77
CA ALA A 150 27.13 -6.59 15.64
C ALA A 150 26.33 -7.89 15.71
N GLY A 151 25.11 -7.94 15.20
CA GLY A 151 24.28 -9.12 15.45
C GLY A 151 23.52 -9.04 16.76
N THR A 152 23.14 -10.24 17.17
CA THR A 152 23.04 -10.63 18.57
C THR A 152 24.38 -10.55 19.33
N GLY A 153 25.51 -10.34 18.62
CA GLY A 153 26.88 -10.33 19.15
C GLY A 153 27.38 -8.98 19.69
N GLY A 154 26.53 -7.95 19.82
CA GLY A 154 26.89 -6.68 20.43
C GLY A 154 27.37 -6.80 21.89
N ILE A 155 28.46 -6.09 22.23
CA ILE A 155 29.07 -6.11 23.56
C ILE A 155 28.16 -5.41 24.56
N CYS A 156 27.68 -4.22 24.21
CA CYS A 156 26.76 -3.46 25.04
C CYS A 156 25.31 -3.88 24.80
N ALA A 157 24.47 -3.78 25.83
CA ALA A 157 23.06 -4.19 25.72
C ALA A 157 22.30 -3.41 24.63
N TRP A 158 22.62 -2.12 24.47
CA TRP A 158 22.02 -1.26 23.47
C TRP A 158 22.50 -1.55 22.04
N GLU A 159 23.58 -2.32 21.84
CA GLU A 159 24.08 -2.69 20.50
C GLU A 159 23.42 -3.94 19.94
N ARG A 160 22.83 -4.77 20.80
CA ARG A 160 22.32 -6.08 20.39
C ARG A 160 20.98 -5.93 19.67
N ALA A 161 20.92 -6.49 18.48
CA ALA A 161 19.71 -6.66 17.69
C ALA A 161 19.33 -8.14 17.58
N GLU A 162 18.10 -8.42 17.15
CA GLU A 162 17.73 -9.76 16.70
C GLU A 162 18.49 -10.12 15.43
N ALA A 163 18.87 -11.40 15.26
CA ALA A 163 19.72 -11.84 14.14
C ALA A 163 19.18 -11.44 12.75
N ALA A 164 17.86 -11.33 12.62
CA ALA A 164 17.14 -10.96 11.41
C ALA A 164 16.80 -9.46 11.30
N VAL A 165 17.43 -8.56 12.07
CA VAL A 165 17.14 -7.10 12.08
C VAL A 165 18.44 -6.29 11.88
N HIS A 166 19.34 -6.78 11.03
CA HIS A 166 20.57 -6.06 10.68
C HIS A 166 20.39 -5.28 9.38
N PRO A 167 20.81 -4.00 9.31
CA PRO A 167 21.54 -3.26 10.35
C PRO A 167 20.64 -2.57 11.37
N HIS A 168 21.13 -2.42 12.62
CA HIS A 168 20.39 -1.77 13.70
C HIS A 168 20.82 -0.30 13.83
N VAL A 169 20.07 0.61 13.22
CA VAL A 169 20.41 2.05 13.14
C VAL A 169 19.83 2.81 14.33
N LEU A 170 20.69 3.29 15.23
CA LEU A 170 20.30 4.05 16.42
C LEU A 170 20.59 5.53 16.25
N TYR A 171 19.72 6.38 16.81
CA TYR A 171 19.92 7.81 16.88
C TYR A 171 19.41 8.41 18.19
N SER A 172 19.83 9.64 18.51
CA SER A 172 19.30 10.39 19.66
C SER A 172 17.93 11.00 19.34
N LYS A 173 16.92 10.75 20.18
CA LYS A 173 15.62 11.45 20.11
C LYS A 173 15.68 12.87 20.67
N LEU A 174 16.73 13.18 21.45
CA LEU A 174 16.93 14.51 22.03
C LEU A 174 17.44 15.47 20.95
N SER A 175 17.34 16.78 21.19
CA SER A 175 18.03 17.78 20.37
C SER A 175 19.56 17.80 20.57
N THR A 176 20.09 16.88 21.39
CA THR A 176 21.52 16.74 21.75
C THR A 176 21.95 15.28 21.76
N ALA A 177 23.22 14.98 22.09
CA ALA A 177 23.66 13.58 22.27
C ALA A 177 22.86 12.87 23.37
N VAL A 178 22.61 11.57 23.19
CA VAL A 178 21.96 10.67 24.16
C VAL A 178 22.98 9.74 24.79
N ASN A 179 22.74 9.30 26.03
CA ASN A 179 23.40 8.12 26.58
C ASN A 179 22.78 6.88 25.95
N TRP A 180 23.58 6.03 25.29
CA TRP A 180 23.01 4.86 24.60
C TRP A 180 22.34 3.84 25.53
N ALA A 181 22.65 3.87 26.84
CA ALA A 181 21.94 3.06 27.84
C ALA A 181 20.56 3.62 28.24
N ASP A 182 20.23 4.86 27.85
CA ASP A 182 18.92 5.47 28.08
C ASP A 182 17.95 5.13 26.94
N ALA A 183 17.40 3.92 27.00
CA ALA A 183 16.52 3.37 25.96
C ALA A 183 15.27 4.23 25.67
N ALA A 184 14.82 5.07 26.61
CA ALA A 184 13.67 5.95 26.40
C ALA A 184 13.95 7.05 25.38
N ASN A 185 15.20 7.53 25.36
CA ASN A 185 15.65 8.63 24.50
C ASN A 185 16.47 8.17 23.29
N VAL A 186 16.66 6.87 23.13
CA VAL A 186 17.26 6.27 21.93
C VAL A 186 16.15 5.93 20.93
N GLY A 187 16.32 6.39 19.70
CA GLY A 187 15.48 6.06 18.55
C GLY A 187 16.10 5.00 17.67
N LYS A 188 15.25 4.29 16.94
CA LYS A 188 15.62 3.32 15.91
C LYS A 188 15.10 3.82 14.57
N ALA A 189 15.97 3.85 13.57
CA ALA A 189 15.60 4.22 12.21
C ALA A 189 15.36 2.95 11.40
N ASP A 190 14.31 2.98 10.58
CA ASP A 190 13.93 1.90 9.68
C ASP A 190 14.95 1.79 8.53
N ARG A 191 15.43 2.94 8.03
CA ARG A 191 16.47 2.99 6.98
C ARG A 191 17.45 4.14 7.19
N MET A 192 18.69 3.91 6.81
CA MET A 192 19.70 4.93 6.55
C MET A 192 19.93 5.04 5.04
N ARG A 193 19.66 6.22 4.48
CA ARG A 193 19.91 6.54 3.07
C ARG A 193 21.02 7.56 2.91
N ILE A 194 21.83 7.40 1.88
CA ILE A 194 22.92 8.31 1.55
C ILE A 194 22.70 8.83 0.13
N TYR A 195 22.74 10.15 -0.01
CA TYR A 195 22.55 10.85 -1.27
C TYR A 195 23.76 11.70 -1.62
N LEU A 196 24.05 11.78 -2.91
CA LEU A 196 25.02 12.70 -3.48
C LEU A 196 24.30 13.81 -4.25
N GLU A 197 24.80 15.03 -4.10
CA GLU A 197 24.47 16.13 -5.00
C GLU A 197 25.77 16.57 -5.67
N GLY A 198 25.76 16.67 -6.99
CA GLY A 198 26.93 16.95 -7.80
C GLY A 198 26.58 17.03 -9.27
N GLU A 199 27.58 17.32 -10.10
CA GLU A 199 27.40 17.39 -11.55
C GLU A 199 27.64 16.01 -12.17
N ASN A 200 26.83 15.64 -13.17
CA ASN A 200 26.98 14.39 -13.95
C ASN A 200 26.91 13.07 -13.15
N LEU A 201 26.08 13.01 -12.11
CA LEU A 201 25.89 11.78 -11.33
C LEU A 201 24.87 10.83 -12.00
N LEU A 202 25.29 9.64 -12.41
CA LEU A 202 24.40 8.60 -12.97
C LEU A 202 24.70 7.23 -12.32
N CYS A 203 23.66 6.41 -12.06
CA CYS A 203 23.86 5.05 -11.56
C CYS A 203 24.15 4.05 -12.69
N ASN A 204 25.22 3.28 -12.48
CA ASN A 204 25.96 2.49 -13.48
C ASN A 204 26.21 3.21 -14.82
N PRO A 205 27.10 4.22 -14.79
CA PRO A 205 27.54 4.89 -16.00
C PRO A 205 28.35 3.92 -16.88
N PRO A 206 28.39 4.15 -18.21
CA PRO A 206 29.24 3.40 -19.10
C PRO A 206 30.68 3.35 -18.60
N VAL A 207 31.32 2.19 -18.70
CA VAL A 207 32.70 2.01 -18.22
C VAL A 207 33.67 2.49 -19.30
N ASP A 208 34.52 3.46 -18.97
CA ASP A 208 35.64 3.85 -19.84
C ASP A 208 36.61 2.67 -20.00
N ILE A 209 36.83 2.25 -21.24
CA ILE A 209 37.73 1.13 -21.57
C ILE A 209 38.78 1.57 -22.59
N SER A 210 39.83 0.78 -22.78
CA SER A 210 40.83 1.07 -23.82
C SER A 210 40.49 0.33 -25.11
N CYS A 211 41.10 0.76 -26.22
CA CYS A 211 40.96 0.07 -27.51
C CYS A 211 41.42 -1.40 -27.48
N THR A 212 42.15 -1.83 -26.46
CA THR A 212 42.65 -3.20 -26.31
C THR A 212 41.84 -4.05 -25.33
N THR A 213 40.83 -3.48 -24.66
CA THR A 213 40.00 -4.22 -23.71
C THR A 213 39.20 -5.30 -24.42
N GLU A 214 39.39 -6.54 -23.98
CA GLU A 214 38.68 -7.73 -24.48
C GLU A 214 37.47 -8.01 -23.57
N GLU A 215 36.37 -8.48 -24.12
CA GLU A 215 35.11 -8.67 -23.36
C GLU A 215 35.29 -9.63 -22.19
N LYS A 216 35.97 -10.76 -22.38
CA LYS A 216 36.26 -11.76 -21.34
C LYS A 216 37.00 -11.21 -20.12
N THR A 217 37.63 -10.04 -20.23
CA THR A 217 38.37 -9.38 -19.13
C THR A 217 37.47 -8.51 -18.26
N MET A 218 36.22 -8.29 -18.67
CA MET A 218 35.23 -7.51 -17.92
C MET A 218 34.71 -8.32 -16.73
N THR A 219 35.00 -7.83 -15.52
CA THR A 219 34.60 -8.45 -14.24
C THR A 219 33.23 -8.02 -13.73
N ARG A 220 32.73 -6.88 -14.23
CA ARG A 220 31.34 -6.43 -14.00
C ARG A 220 30.46 -6.99 -15.13
N ASN A 221 29.20 -7.30 -14.81
CA ASN A 221 28.11 -7.41 -15.79
C ASN A 221 27.81 -6.01 -16.39
N ALA A 222 28.80 -5.36 -17.01
CA ALA A 222 28.67 -4.01 -17.55
C ALA A 222 27.85 -4.05 -18.85
N TYR A 223 26.85 -3.19 -18.94
CA TYR A 223 25.85 -3.15 -20.01
C TYR A 223 26.04 -1.98 -20.98
N SER A 224 27.05 -1.13 -20.77
CA SER A 224 27.54 -0.13 -21.72
C SER A 224 28.98 0.25 -21.44
N VAL A 225 29.76 0.55 -22.49
CA VAL A 225 31.16 0.94 -22.41
C VAL A 225 31.39 2.25 -23.16
N THR A 226 32.35 3.05 -22.71
CA THR A 226 32.82 4.23 -23.44
C THR A 226 34.20 3.97 -24.02
N CYS A 227 34.30 4.16 -25.32
CA CYS A 227 35.49 3.88 -26.12
C CYS A 227 36.20 5.17 -26.53
N PRO A 228 37.54 5.23 -26.44
CA PRO A 228 38.32 6.36 -26.90
C PRO A 228 38.43 6.40 -28.43
N SER A 229 38.92 7.51 -28.97
CA SER A 229 39.18 7.66 -30.40
C SER A 229 40.39 6.83 -30.88
N GLY A 230 40.42 6.49 -32.17
CA GLY A 230 41.58 5.92 -32.86
C GLY A 230 41.75 4.41 -32.70
N CYS A 231 40.71 3.70 -32.27
CA CYS A 231 40.76 2.26 -32.06
C CYS A 231 40.87 1.44 -33.36
N THR A 232 40.62 2.02 -34.54
CA THR A 232 40.88 1.36 -35.84
C THR A 232 42.36 1.03 -36.06
N SER A 233 43.25 1.89 -35.55
CA SER A 233 44.71 1.80 -35.72
C SER A 233 45.39 0.82 -34.77
N VAL A 234 44.66 0.31 -33.77
CA VAL A 234 45.19 -0.57 -32.73
C VAL A 234 45.21 -2.02 -33.24
N SER A 235 46.37 -2.67 -33.17
CA SER A 235 46.57 -4.04 -33.64
C SER A 235 46.06 -5.08 -32.63
N LYS A 236 44.73 -5.19 -32.49
CA LYS A 236 44.05 -6.29 -31.77
C LYS A 236 43.04 -6.98 -32.67
N THR A 237 43.18 -8.29 -32.85
CA THR A 237 42.27 -9.06 -33.71
C THR A 237 40.85 -9.04 -33.15
N VAL A 238 39.88 -8.94 -34.04
CA VAL A 238 38.44 -9.08 -33.74
C VAL A 238 37.94 -10.22 -34.62
N TRP A 239 37.21 -11.16 -34.01
CA TRP A 239 36.72 -12.35 -34.69
C TRP A 239 35.21 -12.27 -34.87
N GLY A 240 34.72 -12.46 -36.08
CA GLY A 240 33.28 -12.44 -36.39
C GLY A 240 32.74 -11.09 -36.87
N THR A 241 31.41 -11.06 -37.08
CA THR A 241 30.65 -9.93 -37.63
C THR A 241 29.31 -9.89 -36.93
N GLU A 242 28.95 -8.76 -36.32
CA GLU A 242 27.78 -8.53 -35.47
C GLU A 242 27.74 -9.37 -34.17
N THR A 243 28.13 -10.64 -34.25
CA THR A 243 28.50 -11.47 -33.10
C THR A 243 30.00 -11.70 -33.11
N TYR A 244 30.65 -11.40 -32.00
CA TYR A 244 32.10 -11.43 -31.81
C TYR A 244 32.47 -12.39 -30.71
N THR A 245 33.57 -13.12 -30.84
CA THR A 245 34.08 -13.95 -29.72
C THR A 245 34.47 -13.06 -28.53
N ASP A 246 34.27 -13.53 -27.30
CA ASP A 246 34.55 -12.74 -26.08
C ASP A 246 36.02 -12.35 -25.87
N ASP A 247 36.95 -12.94 -26.60
CA ASP A 247 38.36 -12.53 -26.66
C ASP A 247 38.65 -11.40 -27.65
N SER A 248 37.62 -10.84 -28.31
CA SER A 248 37.75 -9.70 -29.22
C SER A 248 37.78 -8.35 -28.48
N SER A 249 38.48 -7.36 -29.06
CA SER A 249 38.44 -5.97 -28.58
C SER A 249 37.03 -5.39 -28.70
N ILE A 250 36.46 -4.91 -27.58
CA ILE A 250 35.12 -4.34 -27.54
C ILE A 250 35.06 -3.09 -28.43
N CYS A 251 35.93 -2.10 -28.23
CA CYS A 251 35.85 -0.84 -28.99
C CYS A 251 36.06 -1.03 -30.49
N ARG A 252 36.99 -1.90 -30.88
CA ARG A 252 37.25 -2.16 -32.30
C ARG A 252 36.09 -2.94 -32.93
N ALA A 253 35.46 -3.85 -32.19
CA ALA A 253 34.24 -4.53 -32.62
C ALA A 253 33.03 -3.57 -32.69
N ALA A 254 32.93 -2.60 -31.77
CA ALA A 254 31.87 -1.58 -31.78
C ALA A 254 31.97 -0.66 -33.01
N ILE A 255 33.20 -0.27 -33.38
CA ILE A 255 33.46 0.48 -34.62
C ILE A 255 33.14 -0.39 -35.84
N HIS A 256 33.62 -1.63 -35.87
CA HIS A 256 33.31 -2.56 -36.96
C HIS A 256 31.80 -2.71 -37.15
N ALA A 257 31.05 -2.91 -36.05
CA ALA A 257 29.60 -2.99 -36.03
C ALA A 257 28.89 -1.65 -36.32
N GLY A 258 29.61 -0.54 -36.47
CA GLY A 258 29.03 0.78 -36.76
C GLY A 258 28.21 1.37 -35.61
N TRP A 259 28.41 0.90 -34.37
CA TRP A 259 27.76 1.45 -33.18
C TRP A 259 28.39 2.74 -32.70
N ILE A 260 29.70 2.88 -32.89
CA ILE A 260 30.45 4.10 -32.61
C ILE A 260 31.36 4.44 -33.80
N PRO A 261 31.62 5.73 -34.07
CA PRO A 261 32.67 6.13 -35.00
C PRO A 261 34.07 5.90 -34.39
N ASP A 262 35.12 5.96 -35.23
CA ASP A 262 36.51 5.91 -34.74
C ASP A 262 36.93 7.17 -33.94
N SER A 263 36.08 8.19 -33.87
CA SER A 263 36.25 9.30 -32.93
C SER A 263 35.89 8.91 -31.47
N GLY A 264 35.44 7.69 -31.22
CA GLY A 264 35.01 7.21 -29.91
C GLY A 264 33.52 7.44 -29.65
N GLY A 265 33.05 6.96 -28.51
CA GLY A 265 31.65 7.03 -28.10
C GLY A 265 31.23 5.90 -27.17
N THR A 266 29.95 5.86 -26.81
CA THR A 266 29.39 4.83 -25.93
C THR A 266 28.70 3.74 -26.74
N ALA A 267 28.96 2.47 -26.39
CA ALA A 267 28.36 1.30 -27.04
C ALA A 267 27.80 0.32 -25.98
N PRO A 268 26.57 -0.19 -26.14
CA PRO A 268 26.05 -1.23 -25.28
C PRO A 268 26.67 -2.59 -25.61
N VAL A 269 26.88 -3.44 -24.60
CA VAL A 269 27.52 -4.75 -24.79
C VAL A 269 26.61 -5.84 -24.25
N TYR A 270 26.22 -6.76 -25.13
CA TYR A 270 25.38 -7.91 -24.80
C TYR A 270 26.20 -9.19 -24.89
N ARG A 271 26.44 -9.85 -23.76
CA ARG A 271 27.03 -11.20 -23.77
C ARG A 271 26.04 -12.21 -24.37
N LYS A 272 26.58 -13.15 -25.12
CA LYS A 272 25.84 -14.21 -25.81
C LYS A 272 26.55 -15.56 -25.58
N PRO A 273 25.82 -16.68 -25.62
CA PRO A 273 26.44 -17.99 -25.75
C PRO A 273 27.36 -18.05 -26.97
N GLY A 274 28.37 -18.92 -26.92
CA GLY A 274 29.25 -19.17 -28.03
C GLY A 274 28.56 -19.80 -29.25
N GLU A 275 29.02 -19.45 -30.45
CA GLU A 275 28.58 -20.02 -31.72
C GLU A 275 29.60 -21.04 -32.28
N SER A 276 29.15 -21.92 -33.18
CA SER A 276 29.98 -22.95 -33.82
C SER A 276 30.94 -22.40 -34.88
N SER A 277 30.71 -21.18 -35.35
CA SER A 277 31.52 -20.49 -36.36
C SER A 277 31.23 -18.99 -36.35
N TYR A 278 32.24 -18.18 -36.64
CA TYR A 278 32.14 -16.73 -36.75
C TYR A 278 32.68 -16.30 -38.12
N VAL A 279 31.90 -15.52 -38.85
CA VAL A 279 32.29 -15.03 -40.19
C VAL A 279 32.91 -13.65 -40.06
N GLY A 280 34.16 -13.48 -40.51
CA GLY A 280 34.83 -12.18 -40.57
C GLY A 280 34.38 -11.37 -41.80
N SER A 281 34.42 -10.05 -41.68
CA SER A 281 34.13 -9.13 -42.78
C SER A 281 34.92 -7.82 -42.65
N THR A 282 34.79 -6.94 -43.64
CA THR A 282 35.35 -5.58 -43.58
C THR A 282 34.20 -4.57 -43.53
N GLN A 283 34.07 -3.86 -42.42
CA GLN A 283 33.03 -2.85 -42.20
C GLN A 283 33.60 -1.66 -41.43
N ASN A 284 33.14 -0.45 -41.76
CA ASN A 284 33.48 0.79 -41.04
C ASN A 284 34.99 1.00 -40.80
N GLY A 285 35.82 0.62 -41.78
CA GLY A 285 37.29 0.76 -41.70
C GLY A 285 38.00 -0.31 -40.86
N VAL A 286 37.28 -1.28 -40.30
CA VAL A 286 37.84 -2.42 -39.56
C VAL A 286 37.66 -3.70 -40.37
N THR A 287 38.68 -4.55 -40.40
CA THR A 287 38.58 -5.91 -40.96
C THR A 287 38.68 -6.92 -39.83
N THR A 288 37.67 -7.77 -39.71
CA THR A 288 37.62 -8.87 -38.74
C THR A 288 37.95 -10.20 -39.42
N VAL A 289 38.24 -11.21 -38.61
CA VAL A 289 38.70 -12.52 -39.10
C VAL A 289 37.65 -13.58 -38.80
N SER A 290 37.45 -14.52 -39.72
CA SER A 290 36.59 -15.68 -39.48
C SER A 290 37.22 -16.62 -38.45
N TYR A 291 36.41 -17.24 -37.61
CA TYR A 291 36.86 -18.20 -36.61
C TYR A 291 35.93 -19.41 -36.48
N GLY A 292 36.42 -20.50 -35.89
CA GLY A 292 35.64 -21.71 -35.63
C GLY A 292 34.80 -21.60 -34.36
N SER A 293 34.47 -22.74 -33.75
CA SER A 293 33.67 -22.79 -32.52
C SER A 293 34.40 -22.11 -31.36
N TRP A 294 33.66 -21.31 -30.57
CA TRP A 294 34.21 -20.62 -29.41
C TRP A 294 33.14 -20.51 -28.30
N PRO A 295 33.48 -20.66 -27.00
CA PRO A 295 32.50 -20.93 -25.93
C PRO A 295 31.61 -19.75 -25.53
N GLN A 296 32.02 -18.50 -25.76
CA GLN A 296 31.30 -17.29 -25.34
C GLN A 296 31.43 -16.18 -26.38
N SER A 297 30.41 -15.37 -26.57
CA SER A 297 30.43 -14.28 -27.55
C SER A 297 29.77 -13.02 -27.00
N PHE A 298 29.85 -11.93 -27.76
CA PHE A 298 29.12 -10.71 -27.48
C PHE A 298 28.66 -10.02 -28.76
N ALA A 299 27.69 -9.13 -28.62
CA ALA A 299 27.17 -8.26 -29.66
C ALA A 299 26.86 -6.88 -29.09
N PHE A 300 26.62 -5.90 -29.95
CA PHE A 300 26.24 -4.54 -29.54
C PHE A 300 24.74 -4.26 -29.69
N GLY A 301 23.97 -5.24 -30.17
CA GLY A 301 22.51 -5.20 -30.23
C GLY A 301 21.94 -6.51 -30.77
N VAL A 302 20.63 -6.69 -30.64
CA VAL A 302 19.92 -7.86 -31.17
C VAL A 302 19.35 -7.52 -32.55
N ASN A 303 19.46 -8.43 -33.52
CA ASN A 303 18.72 -8.31 -34.78
C ASN A 303 17.25 -8.64 -34.52
N ILE A 304 16.44 -7.61 -34.29
CA ILE A 304 15.02 -7.71 -33.94
C ILE A 304 14.21 -8.32 -35.10
N ALA A 305 14.68 -8.16 -36.33
CA ALA A 305 14.02 -8.67 -37.53
C ALA A 305 14.19 -10.19 -37.72
N LEU A 306 15.15 -10.82 -37.05
CA LEU A 306 15.52 -12.22 -37.31
C LEU A 306 14.31 -13.16 -37.23
N ARG A 307 14.00 -13.81 -38.35
CA ARG A 307 12.88 -14.75 -38.56
C ARG A 307 11.49 -14.18 -38.27
N LYS A 308 11.35 -12.85 -38.21
CA LYS A 308 10.06 -12.18 -38.10
C LYS A 308 9.29 -12.29 -39.41
N GLN A 309 7.99 -12.01 -39.34
CA GLN A 309 7.14 -12.09 -40.52
C GLN A 309 7.44 -10.90 -41.45
N ALA A 310 7.93 -11.22 -42.64
CA ALA A 310 8.21 -10.24 -43.68
C ALA A 310 7.20 -10.35 -44.83
N PHE A 311 7.01 -9.23 -45.51
CA PHE A 311 6.05 -9.03 -46.59
C PHE A 311 6.70 -8.23 -47.71
N GLN A 312 6.16 -8.36 -48.91
CA GLN A 312 6.57 -7.58 -50.07
C GLN A 312 5.40 -7.40 -51.03
N THR A 313 5.48 -6.39 -51.90
CA THR A 313 4.43 -6.02 -52.86
C THR A 313 4.08 -7.14 -53.84
N SER A 314 5.06 -7.91 -54.30
CA SER A 314 4.87 -9.12 -55.10
C SER A 314 6.07 -10.06 -54.92
N THR A 315 5.93 -11.32 -55.35
CA THR A 315 7.03 -12.31 -55.30
C THR A 315 7.38 -12.80 -56.70
N GLY A 316 8.67 -12.86 -57.02
CA GLY A 316 9.21 -13.40 -58.25
C GLY A 316 10.36 -14.36 -58.00
N GLU A 317 10.62 -15.29 -58.93
CA GLU A 317 11.80 -16.18 -58.93
C GLU A 317 12.00 -17.00 -57.63
N GLY A 318 10.94 -17.25 -56.87
CA GLY A 318 11.02 -17.93 -55.57
C GLY A 318 11.71 -17.12 -54.46
N GLY A 319 11.91 -15.81 -54.65
CA GLY A 319 12.49 -14.92 -53.65
C GLY A 319 11.45 -14.43 -52.65
N ASP A 320 11.04 -15.28 -51.72
CA ASP A 320 10.07 -14.92 -50.69
C ASP A 320 10.59 -13.80 -49.75
N ALA A 321 9.68 -12.96 -49.25
CA ALA A 321 10.04 -11.83 -48.38
C ALA A 321 10.83 -12.25 -47.13
N GLY A 322 10.50 -13.43 -46.56
CA GLY A 322 11.14 -13.98 -45.37
C GLY A 322 12.62 -14.33 -45.54
N HIS A 323 13.10 -14.47 -46.79
CA HIS A 323 14.52 -14.70 -47.04
C HIS A 323 15.40 -13.54 -46.58
N ALA A 324 14.89 -12.31 -46.62
CA ALA A 324 15.64 -11.13 -46.19
C ALA A 324 15.73 -10.98 -44.65
N VAL A 325 15.20 -11.93 -43.87
CA VAL A 325 15.30 -11.93 -42.40
C VAL A 325 15.67 -13.33 -41.89
N ASP A 326 16.26 -14.18 -42.74
CA ASP A 326 16.53 -15.57 -42.39
C ASP A 326 17.84 -15.75 -41.58
N GLY A 327 18.62 -14.66 -41.43
CA GLY A 327 19.88 -14.62 -40.71
C GLY A 327 21.10 -14.97 -41.56
N LYS A 328 20.94 -15.11 -42.89
CA LYS A 328 22.04 -15.44 -43.79
C LYS A 328 22.38 -14.24 -44.67
N ILE A 329 23.54 -13.66 -44.43
CA ILE A 329 24.09 -12.53 -45.22
C ILE A 329 24.66 -12.94 -46.59
N THR A 330 24.11 -13.97 -47.21
CA THR A 330 24.59 -14.42 -48.53
C THR A 330 24.28 -13.36 -49.59
N THR A 331 25.11 -13.24 -50.62
CA THR A 331 24.92 -12.21 -51.66
C THR A 331 24.60 -12.79 -53.03
N THR A 332 24.51 -14.12 -53.13
CA THR A 332 24.26 -14.85 -54.38
C THR A 332 22.83 -15.37 -54.38
N PHE A 333 22.00 -14.91 -55.31
CA PHE A 333 20.59 -15.25 -55.35
C PHE A 333 20.31 -16.76 -55.41
N SER A 334 21.10 -17.52 -56.17
CA SER A 334 20.94 -18.97 -56.30
C SER A 334 21.19 -19.76 -55.00
N GLN A 335 21.69 -19.12 -53.94
CA GLN A 335 21.82 -19.72 -52.61
C GLN A 335 20.49 -19.71 -51.82
N GLY A 336 19.42 -19.14 -52.39
CA GLY A 336 18.06 -19.24 -51.87
C GLY A 336 17.82 -18.46 -50.59
N SER A 337 18.52 -17.33 -50.41
CA SER A 337 18.46 -16.48 -49.21
C SER A 337 18.26 -15.00 -49.57
N CYS A 338 17.85 -14.69 -50.80
CA CYS A 338 17.43 -13.35 -51.18
C CYS A 338 15.93 -13.29 -51.51
N SER A 339 15.27 -12.23 -51.06
CA SER A 339 13.92 -11.84 -51.49
C SER A 339 13.95 -11.26 -52.91
N HIS A 340 12.84 -11.33 -53.64
CA HIS A 340 12.73 -10.79 -54.99
C HIS A 340 11.27 -10.50 -55.35
N THR A 341 11.02 -9.30 -55.84
CA THR A 341 9.71 -8.86 -56.37
C THR A 341 9.50 -9.31 -57.82
N ALA A 342 8.35 -8.99 -58.43
CA ALA A 342 8.01 -9.46 -59.78
C ALA A 342 9.13 -9.20 -60.83
N ASN A 343 9.44 -10.23 -61.61
CA ASN A 343 10.61 -10.24 -62.50
C ASN A 343 10.48 -9.27 -63.70
N GLY A 344 9.25 -8.89 -64.07
CA GLY A 344 8.97 -7.88 -65.09
C GLY A 344 9.10 -6.43 -64.60
N GLY A 345 9.40 -6.23 -63.32
CA GLY A 345 9.33 -4.93 -62.67
C GLY A 345 7.89 -4.54 -62.32
N GLU A 346 7.76 -3.75 -61.27
CA GLU A 346 6.48 -3.20 -60.82
C GLU A 346 6.61 -1.75 -60.38
N ALA A 347 5.47 -1.06 -60.23
CA ALA A 347 5.46 0.29 -59.71
C ALA A 347 5.67 0.27 -58.20
N ASN A 348 6.66 1.04 -57.75
CA ASN A 348 6.92 1.32 -56.34
C ASN A 348 7.07 0.07 -55.43
N PRO A 349 7.91 -0.92 -55.78
CA PRO A 349 8.05 -2.14 -55.02
C PRO A 349 8.53 -1.84 -53.60
N THR A 350 7.93 -2.53 -52.63
CA THR A 350 8.20 -2.32 -51.21
C THR A 350 8.30 -3.66 -50.50
N TRP A 351 9.32 -3.80 -49.66
CA TRP A 351 9.48 -4.91 -48.72
C TRP A 351 9.34 -4.36 -47.30
N TRP A 352 8.75 -5.10 -46.37
CA TRP A 352 8.71 -4.70 -44.97
C TRP A 352 8.62 -5.88 -44.03
N VAL A 353 9.04 -5.66 -42.79
CA VAL A 353 8.94 -6.64 -41.70
C VAL A 353 8.01 -6.11 -40.61
N ASP A 354 7.18 -7.00 -40.06
CA ASP A 354 6.42 -6.77 -38.83
C ASP A 354 7.25 -7.30 -37.65
N LEU A 355 7.75 -6.40 -36.81
CA LEU A 355 8.56 -6.77 -35.64
C LEU A 355 7.72 -7.42 -34.52
N GLY A 356 6.39 -7.35 -34.61
CA GLY A 356 5.41 -7.81 -33.63
C GLY A 356 4.95 -6.70 -32.69
N GLN A 357 5.84 -5.76 -32.38
CA GLN A 357 5.62 -4.59 -31.53
C GLN A 357 6.56 -3.45 -31.88
N SER A 358 6.37 -2.29 -31.27
CA SER A 358 7.11 -1.07 -31.58
C SER A 358 8.46 -1.01 -30.87
N TYR A 359 9.55 -0.99 -31.63
CA TYR A 359 10.91 -0.88 -31.11
C TYR A 359 11.50 0.50 -31.37
N VAL A 360 12.46 0.93 -30.52
CA VAL A 360 13.33 2.07 -30.86
C VAL A 360 14.42 1.54 -31.79
N VAL A 361 14.21 1.70 -33.10
CA VAL A 361 15.16 1.30 -34.13
C VAL A 361 16.31 2.31 -34.13
N ARG A 362 17.54 1.81 -34.05
CA ARG A 362 18.77 2.63 -34.08
C ARG A 362 19.55 2.47 -35.38
N ARG A 363 19.53 1.27 -35.96
CA ARG A 363 20.34 0.94 -37.15
C ARG A 363 19.65 -0.11 -38.00
N VAL A 364 19.67 0.08 -39.32
CA VAL A 364 19.19 -0.88 -40.31
C VAL A 364 20.35 -1.24 -41.23
N VAL A 365 20.68 -2.52 -41.31
CA VAL A 365 21.73 -3.05 -42.20
C VAL A 365 21.07 -3.79 -43.35
N ILE A 366 21.42 -3.44 -44.58
CA ILE A 366 20.84 -3.99 -45.80
C ILE A 366 21.94 -4.66 -46.60
N THR A 367 21.81 -5.97 -46.84
CA THR A 367 22.68 -6.76 -47.70
C THR A 367 22.07 -6.85 -49.09
N ASN A 368 22.82 -6.38 -50.09
CA ASN A 368 22.43 -6.34 -51.50
C ASN A 368 22.88 -7.61 -52.23
N ARG A 369 22.21 -7.90 -53.35
CA ARG A 369 22.58 -8.96 -54.29
C ARG A 369 23.86 -8.60 -55.05
N ARG A 370 24.74 -9.58 -55.29
CA ARG A 370 26.07 -9.38 -55.91
C ARG A 370 26.38 -10.27 -57.12
N ASP A 371 25.65 -11.36 -57.33
CA ASP A 371 25.85 -12.23 -58.49
C ASP A 371 25.40 -11.58 -59.82
N CYS A 372 24.48 -10.61 -59.75
CA CYS A 372 24.15 -9.68 -60.84
C CYS A 372 23.41 -8.45 -60.27
N CYS A 373 23.19 -7.45 -61.13
CA CYS A 373 22.04 -6.55 -60.97
C CYS A 373 22.03 -5.68 -59.69
N SER A 374 23.21 -5.47 -59.08
CA SER A 374 23.37 -4.76 -57.80
C SER A 374 22.92 -3.30 -57.84
N ASP A 375 22.82 -2.72 -59.03
CA ASP A 375 22.34 -1.37 -59.29
C ASP A 375 20.83 -1.20 -59.06
N ARG A 376 20.04 -2.28 -59.12
CA ARG A 376 18.56 -2.24 -59.02
C ARG A 376 18.04 -1.66 -57.71
N LEU A 377 18.77 -1.85 -56.61
CA LEU A 377 18.41 -1.36 -55.28
C LEU A 377 18.47 0.17 -55.18
N ASN A 378 19.28 0.84 -56.01
CA ASN A 378 19.53 2.28 -55.86
C ASN A 378 18.58 3.13 -56.73
N PRO A 379 18.10 4.30 -56.25
CA PRO A 379 18.00 4.70 -54.84
C PRO A 379 16.86 3.97 -54.13
N PHE A 380 16.94 3.88 -52.80
CA PHE A 380 15.88 3.34 -51.94
C PHE A 380 15.64 4.21 -50.70
N ASN A 381 14.44 4.10 -50.11
CA ASN A 381 14.09 4.73 -48.83
C ASN A 381 13.84 3.67 -47.76
N ILE A 382 14.10 4.06 -46.51
CA ILE A 382 13.78 3.28 -45.32
C ILE A 382 12.66 4.00 -44.57
N HIS A 383 11.57 3.31 -44.26
CA HIS A 383 10.44 3.84 -43.49
C HIS A 383 10.27 3.07 -42.19
N ILE A 384 10.06 3.78 -41.07
CA ILE A 384 9.95 3.20 -39.73
C ILE A 384 8.76 3.83 -39.00
N GLY A 385 7.82 3.01 -38.52
CA GLY A 385 6.67 3.48 -37.75
C GLY A 385 5.66 2.37 -37.45
N ASP A 386 4.50 2.73 -36.92
CA ASP A 386 3.49 1.76 -36.45
C ASP A 386 2.38 1.48 -37.48
N SER A 387 2.36 2.18 -38.61
CA SER A 387 1.41 1.92 -39.69
C SER A 387 1.85 0.72 -40.52
N ALA A 388 0.94 -0.24 -40.73
CA ALA A 388 1.13 -1.34 -41.67
C ALA A 388 1.18 -0.87 -43.14
N GLN A 389 0.68 0.34 -43.44
CA GLN A 389 0.95 1.01 -44.72
C GLN A 389 2.32 1.68 -44.65
N VAL A 390 3.39 0.91 -44.84
CA VAL A 390 4.74 1.29 -44.39
C VAL A 390 5.27 2.57 -45.04
N THR A 391 4.89 2.90 -46.27
CA THR A 391 5.32 4.15 -46.94
C THR A 391 4.70 5.42 -46.35
N THR A 392 3.69 5.30 -45.49
CA THR A 392 3.12 6.43 -44.73
C THR A 392 3.92 6.76 -43.46
N ASN A 393 4.76 5.83 -43.02
CA ASN A 393 5.61 6.05 -41.85
C ASN A 393 6.75 7.03 -42.18
N PRO A 394 7.31 7.73 -41.18
CA PRO A 394 8.47 8.59 -41.35
C PRO A 394 9.66 7.88 -42.01
N GLN A 395 10.41 8.63 -42.83
CA GLN A 395 11.63 8.13 -43.46
C GLN A 395 12.84 8.23 -42.52
N CYS A 396 13.64 7.17 -42.45
CA CYS A 396 14.95 7.20 -41.84
C CYS A 396 15.95 7.85 -42.82
N GLY A 397 16.15 9.16 -42.65
CA GLY A 397 16.96 9.95 -43.58
C GLY A 397 16.23 10.22 -44.91
N GLY A 398 16.97 10.23 -46.02
CA GLY A 398 16.44 10.45 -47.37
C GLY A 398 16.66 9.25 -48.28
N ASP A 399 16.96 9.50 -49.56
CA ASP A 399 17.35 8.47 -50.51
C ASP A 399 18.73 7.90 -50.17
N HIS A 400 18.80 6.59 -50.06
CA HIS A 400 20.04 5.84 -49.80
C HIS A 400 20.54 5.16 -51.07
N ASN A 401 21.86 5.01 -51.17
CA ASN A 401 22.52 4.35 -52.28
C ASN A 401 23.68 3.48 -51.76
N ILE A 402 23.66 2.19 -52.09
CA ILE A 402 24.78 1.29 -51.80
C ILE A 402 25.79 1.37 -52.94
N ALA A 403 27.04 1.72 -52.65
CA ALA A 403 28.09 1.74 -53.66
C ALA A 403 28.26 0.34 -54.29
N LEU A 404 28.43 0.26 -55.62
CA LEU A 404 28.56 -1.01 -56.34
C LEU A 404 29.83 -1.81 -55.98
N SER A 405 30.72 -1.29 -55.13
CA SER A 405 31.83 -2.03 -54.54
C SER A 405 31.48 -2.73 -53.21
N LEU A 406 30.36 -2.38 -52.59
CA LEU A 406 29.94 -2.90 -51.28
C LEU A 406 28.85 -3.95 -51.41
N SER A 407 28.87 -4.93 -50.52
CA SER A 407 27.83 -5.96 -50.39
C SER A 407 26.69 -5.56 -49.46
N ALA A 408 26.95 -4.69 -48.50
CA ALA A 408 25.95 -4.23 -47.54
C ALA A 408 26.14 -2.75 -47.22
N MET A 409 25.07 -2.13 -46.70
CA MET A 409 25.07 -0.77 -46.19
C MET A 409 24.45 -0.77 -44.79
N SER A 410 25.05 0.00 -43.88
CA SER A 410 24.50 0.29 -42.57
C SER A 410 23.95 1.71 -42.57
N VAL A 411 22.69 1.86 -42.18
CA VAL A 411 22.01 3.15 -42.05
C VAL A 411 21.65 3.37 -40.59
N THR A 412 22.14 4.46 -40.02
CA THR A 412 21.76 4.88 -38.66
C THR A 412 20.44 5.63 -38.72
N CYS A 413 19.48 5.18 -37.91
CA CYS A 413 18.14 5.75 -37.78
C CYS A 413 17.99 6.24 -36.34
N PRO A 414 18.50 7.44 -35.98
CA PRO A 414 18.55 7.85 -34.59
C PRO A 414 17.14 7.96 -33.99
N GLU A 415 16.87 7.10 -33.00
CA GLU A 415 15.68 7.09 -32.12
C GLU A 415 14.33 7.03 -32.82
N MET A 416 14.26 6.40 -34.00
CA MET A 416 12.99 6.17 -34.68
C MET A 416 12.24 5.01 -34.05
N ARG A 417 11.02 5.28 -33.55
CA ARG A 417 10.16 4.25 -32.98
C ARG A 417 9.20 3.68 -34.01
N GLY A 418 9.08 2.35 -34.10
CA GLY A 418 8.12 1.72 -34.99
C GLY A 418 8.06 0.19 -34.91
N ARG A 419 6.88 -0.36 -35.17
CA ARG A 419 6.63 -1.80 -35.33
C ARG A 419 6.98 -2.32 -36.73
N TYR A 420 6.81 -1.48 -37.74
CA TYR A 420 7.07 -1.83 -39.13
C TYR A 420 8.29 -1.09 -39.65
N VAL A 421 9.19 -1.82 -40.30
CA VAL A 421 10.34 -1.26 -41.02
C VAL A 421 10.28 -1.73 -42.46
N GLY A 422 10.29 -0.77 -43.39
CA GLY A 422 10.15 -1.05 -44.82
C GLY A 422 11.23 -0.42 -45.67
N ILE A 423 11.60 -1.14 -46.72
CA ILE A 423 12.51 -0.72 -47.78
C ILE A 423 11.68 -0.49 -49.04
N HIS A 424 11.76 0.72 -49.57
CA HIS A 424 10.91 1.19 -50.65
C HIS A 424 11.74 1.69 -51.83
N LEU A 425 11.39 1.27 -53.06
CA LEU A 425 11.91 1.86 -54.28
C LEU A 425 10.85 2.72 -54.93
N SER A 426 11.14 3.99 -55.22
CA SER A 426 10.28 4.82 -56.06
C SER A 426 10.55 4.58 -57.56
N GLY A 427 9.48 4.48 -58.36
CA GLY A 427 9.54 4.40 -59.82
C GLY A 427 8.47 3.50 -60.42
N ALA A 428 8.16 3.71 -61.71
CA ALA A 428 7.06 3.02 -62.41
C ALA A 428 7.36 1.55 -62.77
N SER A 429 8.63 1.16 -62.86
CA SER A 429 9.07 -0.20 -63.21
C SER A 429 10.39 -0.52 -62.54
N ARG A 430 10.33 -1.03 -61.31
CA ARG A 430 11.48 -1.34 -60.45
C ARG A 430 11.40 -2.79 -59.97
N ILE A 431 12.56 -3.37 -59.65
CA ILE A 431 12.67 -4.70 -59.05
C ILE A 431 13.46 -4.53 -57.75
N LEU A 432 12.82 -4.88 -56.63
CA LEU A 432 13.44 -4.93 -55.31
C LEU A 432 13.93 -6.35 -55.02
N THR A 433 15.19 -6.45 -54.60
CA THR A 433 15.86 -7.68 -54.17
C THR A 433 16.70 -7.36 -52.93
N LEU A 434 16.44 -8.05 -51.83
CA LEU A 434 17.15 -7.87 -50.56
C LEU A 434 17.63 -9.23 -50.09
N CYS A 435 18.93 -9.37 -49.82
CA CYS A 435 19.48 -10.63 -49.34
C CYS A 435 19.53 -10.76 -47.83
N GLU A 436 19.59 -9.64 -47.09
CA GLU A 436 19.34 -9.63 -45.65
C GLU A 436 19.00 -8.20 -45.23
N VAL A 437 18.08 -8.03 -44.29
CA VAL A 437 17.73 -6.79 -43.62
C VAL A 437 17.79 -7.03 -42.13
N GLN A 438 18.82 -6.50 -41.48
CA GLN A 438 19.01 -6.62 -40.05
C GLN A 438 18.59 -5.31 -39.37
N ILE A 439 17.77 -5.40 -38.34
CA ILE A 439 17.25 -4.24 -37.61
C ILE A 439 17.78 -4.32 -36.19
N PHE A 440 18.58 -3.34 -35.83
CA PHE A 440 19.15 -3.20 -34.50
C PHE A 440 18.50 -2.02 -33.80
N GLY A 441 18.04 -2.26 -32.59
CA GLY A 441 17.36 -1.29 -31.77
C GLY A 441 17.48 -1.66 -30.30
N ASP A 442 16.86 -0.83 -29.48
CA ASP A 442 16.68 -1.12 -28.07
C ASP A 442 15.52 -2.09 -27.87
N LEU A 443 15.69 -3.08 -27.00
CA LEU A 443 14.64 -3.98 -26.56
C LEU A 443 13.89 -3.29 -25.42
N ASP A 444 12.56 -3.17 -25.50
CA ASP A 444 11.76 -2.59 -24.41
C ASP A 444 11.27 -3.75 -23.53
N GLU A 445 12.10 -4.20 -22.58
CA GLU A 445 11.78 -5.40 -21.81
C GLU A 445 10.48 -5.29 -21.02
N CYS A 446 10.08 -4.06 -20.64
CA CYS A 446 8.84 -3.75 -19.92
C CYS A 446 7.60 -3.95 -20.79
N THR A 447 7.66 -3.58 -22.07
CA THR A 447 6.55 -3.78 -23.01
C THR A 447 6.51 -5.23 -23.51
N ASP A 448 7.69 -5.84 -23.67
CA ASP A 448 7.86 -7.20 -24.15
C ASP A 448 7.51 -8.26 -23.08
N GLY A 449 7.41 -7.85 -21.80
CA GLY A 449 7.17 -8.75 -20.66
C GLY A 449 8.33 -9.72 -20.42
N THR A 450 9.52 -9.35 -20.89
CA THR A 450 10.76 -10.11 -20.70
C THR A 450 11.61 -9.54 -19.57
N ASP A 451 11.14 -8.47 -18.92
CA ASP A 451 11.70 -7.98 -17.68
C ASP A 451 11.59 -9.03 -16.57
N ASN A 452 12.35 -8.82 -15.51
CA ASN A 452 12.26 -9.63 -14.30
C ASN A 452 11.69 -8.83 -13.12
N CYS A 453 10.93 -7.77 -13.37
CA CYS A 453 10.31 -7.01 -12.30
C CYS A 453 9.27 -7.86 -11.57
N SER A 454 9.01 -7.52 -10.29
CA SER A 454 8.04 -8.24 -9.48
C SER A 454 6.66 -8.11 -10.11
N PRO A 455 5.95 -9.21 -10.40
CA PRO A 455 4.60 -9.14 -10.97
C PRO A 455 3.57 -8.58 -9.99
N GLN A 456 3.94 -8.43 -8.71
CA GLN A 456 3.10 -7.87 -7.65
C GLN A 456 3.81 -6.66 -7.06
N GLY A 457 3.20 -5.48 -7.23
CA GLY A 457 3.66 -4.23 -6.60
C GLY A 457 4.99 -3.72 -7.12
N SER A 458 5.23 -3.74 -8.43
CA SER A 458 6.38 -3.06 -9.03
C SER A 458 6.08 -2.45 -10.40
N THR A 459 6.84 -1.41 -10.72
CA THR A 459 6.83 -0.70 -11.99
C THR A 459 8.15 -0.94 -12.74
N CYS A 460 8.05 -1.40 -13.99
CA CYS A 460 9.16 -1.49 -14.94
C CYS A 460 9.29 -0.18 -15.73
N THR A 461 10.52 0.32 -15.91
CA THR A 461 10.85 1.47 -16.76
C THR A 461 11.95 1.09 -17.74
N ASN A 462 11.66 1.19 -19.05
CA ASN A 462 12.64 0.89 -20.09
C ASN A 462 13.74 1.98 -20.16
N THR A 463 14.96 1.56 -20.45
CA THR A 463 16.13 2.43 -20.63
C THR A 463 16.91 2.02 -21.88
N PRO A 464 17.68 2.92 -22.51
CA PRO A 464 18.48 2.50 -23.64
C PRO A 464 19.45 1.36 -23.28
N SER A 465 19.19 0.19 -23.85
CA SER A 465 19.92 -1.08 -23.71
C SER A 465 19.60 -1.92 -22.46
N SER A 466 18.58 -1.58 -21.67
CA SER A 466 18.15 -2.33 -20.46
C SER A 466 16.83 -1.81 -19.87
N PHE A 467 16.46 -2.20 -18.65
CA PHE A 467 15.30 -1.68 -17.92
C PHE A 467 15.61 -1.55 -16.42
N THR A 468 14.77 -0.82 -15.70
CA THR A 468 14.82 -0.71 -14.23
C THR A 468 13.49 -1.11 -13.62
N CYS A 469 13.54 -1.84 -12.50
CA CYS A 469 12.36 -2.16 -11.70
C CYS A 469 12.35 -1.31 -10.42
N ALA A 470 11.17 -0.88 -9.99
CA ALA A 470 10.98 -0.23 -8.70
C ALA A 470 9.71 -0.76 -8.05
N CYS A 471 9.75 -1.09 -6.75
CA CYS A 471 8.52 -1.47 -6.04
C CYS A 471 7.55 -0.28 -6.00
N ASP A 472 6.27 -0.58 -6.14
CA ASP A 472 5.19 0.39 -6.02
C ASP A 472 5.06 0.85 -4.56
N ALA A 473 4.38 1.98 -4.34
CA ALA A 473 4.08 2.44 -2.99
C ALA A 473 3.31 1.37 -2.20
N GLY A 474 3.69 1.17 -0.92
CA GLY A 474 3.16 0.10 -0.08
C GLY A 474 3.86 -1.25 -0.23
N TYR A 475 4.85 -1.35 -1.13
CA TYR A 475 5.70 -2.54 -1.28
C TYR A 475 7.17 -2.20 -1.00
N SER A 476 7.95 -3.19 -0.56
CA SER A 476 9.38 -3.09 -0.29
C SER A 476 10.17 -4.15 -1.06
N GLY A 477 11.37 -3.80 -1.50
CA GLY A 477 12.29 -4.71 -2.17
C GLY A 477 13.12 -4.02 -3.25
N ASP A 478 13.68 -4.80 -4.17
CA ASP A 478 14.60 -4.32 -5.23
C ASP A 478 13.90 -4.07 -6.58
N GLY A 479 12.57 -4.11 -6.60
CA GLY A 479 11.76 -4.01 -7.82
C GLY A 479 11.62 -5.33 -8.57
N VAL A 480 12.55 -6.27 -8.41
CA VAL A 480 12.49 -7.64 -8.98
C VAL A 480 11.73 -8.57 -8.05
N THR A 481 11.95 -8.40 -6.74
CA THR A 481 11.16 -9.00 -5.68
C THR A 481 10.55 -7.86 -4.88
N CYS A 482 9.22 -7.76 -4.87
CA CYS A 482 8.51 -6.81 -4.04
C CYS A 482 7.61 -7.57 -3.09
N THR A 483 7.76 -7.27 -1.80
CA THR A 483 6.93 -7.80 -0.73
C THR A 483 6.03 -6.69 -0.23
N ASP A 484 4.78 -7.02 -0.02
CA ASP A 484 3.82 -6.12 0.62
C ASP A 484 4.33 -5.67 2.00
N ILE A 485 4.24 -4.37 2.28
CA ILE A 485 4.59 -3.82 3.59
C ILE A 485 3.36 -3.98 4.46
N ASP A 486 3.43 -4.85 5.46
CA ASP A 486 2.33 -4.98 6.43
C ASP A 486 2.34 -3.77 7.38
N GLU A 487 1.58 -2.73 7.04
CA GLU A 487 1.49 -1.55 7.89
C GLU A 487 0.80 -1.85 9.24
N CYS A 488 -0.01 -2.92 9.31
CA CYS A 488 -0.67 -3.34 10.55
C CYS A 488 0.31 -3.98 11.54
N ALA A 489 1.41 -4.56 11.07
CA ALA A 489 2.43 -5.17 11.93
C ALA A 489 3.12 -4.15 12.84
N ASN A 490 3.16 -2.87 12.45
CA ASN A 490 3.74 -1.80 13.24
C ASN A 490 2.66 -0.87 13.79
N ALA A 491 2.56 -0.77 15.12
CA ALA A 491 1.62 0.11 15.82
C ALA A 491 0.17 0.03 15.30
N ASN A 492 -0.27 -1.15 14.81
CA ASN A 492 -1.61 -1.38 14.27
C ASN A 492 -1.94 -0.43 13.10
N GLY A 493 -0.97 -0.04 12.27
CA GLY A 493 -1.17 0.91 11.17
C GLY A 493 -1.57 2.32 11.62
N GLY A 494 -1.47 2.63 12.92
CA GLY A 494 -2.03 3.85 13.50
C GLY A 494 -3.57 3.84 13.65
N CYS A 495 -4.24 2.71 13.39
CA CYS A 495 -5.68 2.58 13.60
C CYS A 495 -6.04 2.61 15.09
N GLU A 496 -7.07 3.38 15.47
CA GLU A 496 -7.68 3.29 16.81
C GLU A 496 -8.40 1.93 16.99
N GLY A 497 -9.04 1.45 15.92
CA GLY A 497 -9.75 0.18 15.88
C GLY A 497 -8.91 -1.01 15.39
N THR A 498 -9.49 -1.84 14.53
CA THR A 498 -8.80 -3.00 13.94
C THR A 498 -8.17 -2.63 12.60
N CYS A 499 -6.87 -2.86 12.46
CA CYS A 499 -6.16 -2.76 11.19
C CYS A 499 -6.27 -4.06 10.39
N THR A 500 -6.49 -3.97 9.09
CA THR A 500 -6.41 -5.10 8.14
C THR A 500 -5.48 -4.74 7.00
N ASN A 501 -4.43 -5.53 6.84
CA ASN A 501 -3.43 -5.33 5.80
C ASN A 501 -3.93 -5.86 4.45
N ASN A 502 -3.66 -5.11 3.37
CA ASN A 502 -3.98 -5.45 1.99
C ASN A 502 -2.74 -5.25 1.10
N GLY A 503 -2.72 -5.84 -0.10
CA GLY A 503 -1.62 -5.58 -1.03
C GLY A 503 -1.46 -4.09 -1.37
N GLY A 504 -0.34 -3.50 -0.97
CA GLY A 504 0.07 -2.11 -1.19
C GLY A 504 -0.58 -1.08 -0.27
N SER A 505 -1.38 -1.49 0.74
CA SER A 505 -2.04 -0.58 1.67
C SER A 505 -2.69 -1.30 2.86
N PHE A 506 -3.22 -0.56 3.82
CA PHE A 506 -4.03 -1.10 4.90
C PHE A 506 -5.36 -0.36 5.03
N VAL A 507 -6.30 -0.96 5.76
CA VAL A 507 -7.58 -0.33 6.10
C VAL A 507 -7.89 -0.50 7.58
N CYS A 508 -8.35 0.59 8.20
CA CYS A 508 -8.86 0.57 9.57
C CYS A 508 -10.36 0.30 9.62
N SER A 509 -10.81 -0.35 10.68
CA SER A 509 -12.23 -0.58 10.96
C SER A 509 -12.53 -0.37 12.44
N CYS A 510 -13.72 0.13 12.75
CA CYS A 510 -14.13 0.44 14.12
C CYS A 510 -14.99 -0.68 14.72
N GLY A 511 -14.91 -0.83 16.04
CA GLY A 511 -15.79 -1.73 16.80
C GLY A 511 -17.24 -1.25 16.82
N ALA A 512 -18.14 -2.09 17.33
CA ALA A 512 -19.55 -1.73 17.49
C ALA A 512 -19.71 -0.47 18.36
N GLY A 513 -20.65 0.41 17.98
CA GLY A 513 -20.86 1.71 18.64
C GLY A 513 -19.95 2.84 18.13
N PHE A 514 -19.11 2.58 17.13
CA PHE A 514 -18.21 3.58 16.55
C PHE A 514 -18.23 3.56 15.02
N VAL A 515 -17.84 4.68 14.41
CA VAL A 515 -17.67 4.83 12.95
C VAL A 515 -16.30 5.40 12.63
N LEU A 516 -15.71 4.94 11.53
CA LEU A 516 -14.41 5.45 11.06
C LEU A 516 -14.60 6.88 10.56
N ASN A 517 -13.79 7.80 11.06
CA ASN A 517 -13.89 9.21 10.69
C ASN A 517 -13.23 9.49 9.33
N ALA A 518 -13.14 10.76 8.95
CA ALA A 518 -12.58 11.19 7.66
C ALA A 518 -11.05 11.01 7.52
N ASP A 519 -10.30 10.87 8.64
CA ASP A 519 -8.86 10.60 8.59
C ASP A 519 -8.54 9.14 8.25
N GLY A 520 -9.54 8.25 8.33
CA GLY A 520 -9.40 6.84 7.99
C GLY A 520 -8.68 6.00 9.05
N LEU A 521 -8.36 6.56 10.21
CA LEU A 521 -7.60 5.93 11.29
C LEU A 521 -8.39 5.89 12.62
N ASN A 522 -9.08 6.97 12.97
CA ASN A 522 -9.74 7.14 14.27
C ASN A 522 -11.24 6.81 14.23
N CYS A 523 -11.76 6.42 15.39
CA CYS A 523 -13.11 5.95 15.58
C CYS A 523 -13.94 6.95 16.39
N ASP A 524 -14.91 7.58 15.71
CA ASP A 524 -15.85 8.48 16.35
C ASP A 524 -17.01 7.70 16.96
N ASP A 525 -17.39 8.11 18.17
CA ASP A 525 -18.53 7.55 18.90
C ASP A 525 -19.84 7.77 18.14
N VAL A 526 -20.63 6.71 17.97
CA VAL A 526 -21.97 6.82 17.42
C VAL A 526 -22.92 7.18 18.55
N ASN A 527 -23.45 8.40 18.52
CA ASN A 527 -24.47 8.79 19.47
C ASN A 527 -25.83 8.17 19.09
N GLU A 528 -26.18 7.03 19.69
CA GLU A 528 -27.44 6.36 19.38
C GLU A 528 -28.67 7.14 19.85
N CYS A 529 -28.51 8.09 20.79
CA CYS A 529 -29.60 8.93 21.27
C CYS A 529 -30.11 9.93 20.20
N ASP A 530 -29.28 10.28 19.21
CA ASP A 530 -29.66 11.22 18.14
C ASP A 530 -30.71 10.62 17.18
N SER A 531 -30.81 9.29 17.13
CA SER A 531 -31.78 8.58 16.30
C SER A 531 -32.81 7.89 17.16
N GLY A 532 -34.06 8.38 17.13
CA GLY A 532 -35.17 7.75 17.84
C GLY A 532 -34.96 7.57 19.34
N ASN A 533 -34.19 8.46 19.98
CA ASN A 533 -33.86 8.42 21.42
C ASN A 533 -33.19 7.09 21.84
N GLY A 534 -32.41 6.46 20.95
CA GLY A 534 -31.78 5.16 21.19
C GLY A 534 -32.79 4.01 21.40
N GLY A 535 -34.07 4.22 21.10
CA GLY A 535 -35.14 3.30 21.48
C GLY A 535 -35.54 3.36 22.96
N CYS A 536 -34.98 4.28 23.75
CA CYS A 536 -35.39 4.50 25.12
C CYS A 536 -36.82 5.06 25.18
N SER A 537 -37.66 4.48 26.03
CA SER A 537 -39.03 4.97 26.26
C SER A 537 -39.09 6.36 26.92
N GLN A 538 -38.04 6.76 27.64
CA GLN A 538 -37.98 8.03 28.36
C GLN A 538 -36.68 8.80 28.09
N THR A 539 -35.63 8.60 28.89
CA THR A 539 -34.39 9.39 28.76
C THR A 539 -33.26 8.51 28.23
N CYS A 540 -32.62 8.93 27.15
CA CYS A 540 -31.39 8.33 26.64
C CYS A 540 -30.18 9.19 27.06
N THR A 541 -29.12 8.53 27.52
CA THR A 541 -27.83 9.17 27.79
C THR A 541 -26.76 8.45 26.98
N ASN A 542 -26.12 9.18 26.07
CA ASN A 542 -25.03 8.64 25.28
C ASN A 542 -23.78 8.45 26.13
N ASN A 543 -23.12 7.30 25.96
CA ASN A 543 -21.83 6.99 26.56
C ASN A 543 -20.85 6.64 25.43
N ARG A 544 -19.55 6.71 25.70
CA ARG A 544 -18.60 6.29 24.66
C ARG A 544 -18.75 4.79 24.38
N GLY A 545 -19.09 4.44 23.14
CA GLY A 545 -19.30 3.10 22.59
C GLY A 545 -20.64 2.45 22.89
N SER A 546 -21.57 3.15 23.55
CA SER A 546 -22.94 2.65 23.81
C SER A 546 -23.85 3.74 24.35
N PHE A 547 -25.10 3.42 24.67
CA PHE A 547 -26.01 4.33 25.36
C PHE A 547 -26.69 3.63 26.53
N VAL A 548 -27.25 4.43 27.45
CA VAL A 548 -28.05 3.91 28.57
C VAL A 548 -29.37 4.64 28.66
N CYS A 549 -30.45 3.88 28.87
CA CYS A 549 -31.76 4.43 29.16
C CYS A 549 -31.94 4.64 30.67
N SER A 550 -32.59 5.74 31.03
CA SER A 550 -32.99 6.01 32.41
C SER A 550 -34.45 6.47 32.49
N CYS A 551 -35.04 6.26 33.65
CA CYS A 551 -36.45 6.53 33.90
C CYS A 551 -36.64 7.76 34.78
N ARG A 552 -37.69 8.52 34.48
CA ARG A 552 -38.18 9.63 35.31
C ARG A 552 -38.71 9.08 36.64
N HIS A 553 -38.81 9.96 37.63
CA HIS A 553 -39.31 9.59 38.96
C HIS A 553 -40.66 8.86 38.89
N GLY A 554 -40.80 7.80 39.69
CA GLY A 554 -41.98 6.94 39.71
C GLY A 554 -41.97 5.79 38.69
N TYR A 555 -40.90 5.63 37.92
CA TYR A 555 -40.71 4.53 36.98
C TYR A 555 -39.38 3.84 37.22
N SER A 556 -39.33 2.55 36.88
CA SER A 556 -38.12 1.73 36.95
C SER A 556 -37.87 1.08 35.59
N LEU A 557 -36.60 1.02 35.19
CA LEU A 557 -36.19 0.41 33.93
C LEU A 557 -36.46 -1.10 34.01
N ASN A 558 -37.15 -1.64 33.02
CA ASN A 558 -37.51 -3.04 33.00
C ASN A 558 -36.31 -3.91 32.52
N ALA A 559 -36.54 -5.21 32.33
CA ALA A 559 -35.49 -6.15 31.96
C ALA A 559 -34.95 -6.00 30.52
N ASP A 560 -35.66 -5.30 29.63
CA ASP A 560 -35.20 -5.04 28.26
C ASP A 560 -34.18 -3.89 28.16
N GLY A 561 -34.03 -3.11 29.23
CA GLY A 561 -33.08 -2.00 29.31
C GLY A 561 -33.47 -0.74 28.53
N LEU A 562 -34.67 -0.72 27.93
CA LEU A 562 -35.18 0.38 27.08
C LEU A 562 -36.48 0.98 27.63
N ASN A 563 -37.36 0.15 28.20
CA ASN A 563 -38.70 0.54 28.62
C ASN A 563 -38.78 0.79 30.13
N CYS A 564 -39.55 1.82 30.49
CA CYS A 564 -39.77 2.25 31.87
C CYS A 564 -41.17 1.83 32.33
N ASP A 565 -41.22 0.93 33.31
CA ASP A 565 -42.47 0.46 33.93
C ASP A 565 -42.79 1.29 35.17
N LEU A 566 -44.08 1.53 35.42
CA LEU A 566 -44.53 2.27 36.61
C LEU A 566 -44.10 1.53 37.89
N ASP A 567 -43.31 2.20 38.73
CA ASP A 567 -42.85 1.67 40.01
C ASP A 567 -43.56 2.38 41.16
N CYS A 568 -44.64 1.75 41.61
CA CYS A 568 -45.45 2.24 42.72
C CYS A 568 -44.70 2.29 44.06
N GLY A 569 -43.65 1.46 44.23
CA GLY A 569 -42.83 1.50 45.45
C GLY A 569 -42.02 2.79 45.54
N VAL A 570 -41.57 3.30 44.39
CA VAL A 570 -40.87 4.60 44.29
C VAL A 570 -41.82 5.77 44.50
N LEU A 571 -43.03 5.71 43.93
CA LEU A 571 -44.06 6.75 44.12
C LEU A 571 -44.58 6.83 45.56
N TYR A 572 -44.64 5.69 46.25
CA TYR A 572 -45.27 5.57 47.57
C TYR A 572 -44.37 4.83 48.59
N PRO A 573 -43.20 5.40 48.94
CA PRO A 573 -42.20 4.72 49.78
C PRO A 573 -42.70 4.45 51.21
N GLY A 574 -43.73 5.16 51.67
CA GLY A 574 -44.34 4.97 53.00
C GLY A 574 -45.23 3.72 53.13
N LEU A 575 -45.55 3.03 52.03
CA LEU A 575 -46.45 1.87 51.99
C LEU A 575 -45.66 0.57 51.84
N LEU A 576 -45.43 -0.13 52.95
CA LEU A 576 -44.57 -1.32 53.02
C LEU A 576 -45.32 -2.62 53.33
N PRO A 577 -44.91 -3.77 52.74
CA PRO A 577 -43.77 -3.92 51.84
C PRO A 577 -44.10 -3.52 50.39
N ALA A 578 -43.10 -3.09 49.62
CA ALA A 578 -43.27 -2.74 48.20
C ALA A 578 -43.81 -3.91 47.35
N SER A 579 -43.58 -5.16 47.78
CA SER A 579 -44.15 -6.35 47.15
C SER A 579 -45.68 -6.46 47.20
N ASN A 580 -46.34 -5.57 47.94
CA ASN A 580 -47.80 -5.48 48.00
C ASN A 580 -48.39 -4.50 46.96
N PHE A 581 -47.56 -3.84 46.14
CA PHE A 581 -48.00 -3.00 45.03
C PHE A 581 -48.30 -3.79 43.77
N GLY A 582 -49.40 -3.42 43.10
CA GLY A 582 -49.78 -3.90 41.78
C GLY A 582 -50.10 -2.72 40.88
N VAL A 583 -49.93 -2.92 39.58
CA VAL A 583 -50.22 -1.92 38.54
C VAL A 583 -51.28 -2.47 37.60
N TYR A 584 -52.32 -1.68 37.34
CA TYR A 584 -53.30 -1.99 36.31
C TYR A 584 -53.90 -0.70 35.73
N GLY A 585 -54.00 -0.61 34.40
CA GLY A 585 -54.52 0.58 33.73
C GLY A 585 -53.77 1.88 34.07
N GLY A 586 -52.45 1.79 34.30
CA GLY A 586 -51.61 2.94 34.68
C GLY A 586 -51.79 3.42 36.13
N LYS A 587 -52.50 2.66 36.98
CA LYS A 587 -52.76 3.03 38.38
C LYS A 587 -52.06 2.07 39.35
N CYS A 588 -51.63 2.64 40.47
CA CYS A 588 -51.05 1.90 41.58
C CYS A 588 -52.13 1.41 42.55
N PHE A 589 -52.02 0.16 42.94
CA PHE A 589 -52.86 -0.44 43.97
C PHE A 589 -51.98 -1.08 45.02
N TRP A 590 -52.38 -0.97 46.28
CA TRP A 590 -51.64 -1.56 47.38
C TRP A 590 -52.57 -2.38 48.27
N SER A 591 -52.16 -3.59 48.63
CA SER A 591 -52.97 -4.44 49.52
C SER A 591 -52.35 -4.54 50.90
N SER A 592 -53.16 -4.46 51.95
CA SER A 592 -52.68 -4.56 53.34
C SER A 592 -52.32 -5.99 53.78
N ASN A 593 -52.24 -6.90 52.82
CA ASN A 593 -52.18 -8.33 53.04
C ASN A 593 -50.75 -8.86 52.92
N GLY A 594 -50.10 -9.12 54.05
CA GLY A 594 -48.69 -9.53 54.09
C GLY A 594 -48.39 -10.69 55.03
N ARG A 595 -47.10 -10.98 55.22
CA ARG A 595 -46.61 -11.67 56.41
C ARG A 595 -46.58 -10.67 57.58
N ARG A 596 -46.79 -11.15 58.81
CA ARG A 596 -46.67 -10.28 60.01
C ARG A 596 -45.28 -9.63 60.03
N PRO A 597 -45.15 -8.36 60.45
CA PRO A 597 -46.18 -7.51 61.07
C PRO A 597 -47.11 -6.76 60.10
N HIS A 598 -46.84 -6.78 58.79
CA HIS A 598 -47.51 -5.95 57.77
C HIS A 598 -48.89 -6.46 57.30
N ASN A 599 -49.51 -7.38 58.04
CA ASN A 599 -50.87 -7.85 57.76
C ASN A 599 -51.86 -7.04 58.59
N GLN A 600 -52.23 -5.87 58.08
CA GLN A 600 -53.13 -4.96 58.79
C GLN A 600 -54.59 -5.26 58.46
N ARG A 601 -55.40 -5.37 59.51
CA ARG A 601 -56.85 -5.56 59.42
C ARG A 601 -57.52 -4.41 60.15
N LEU A 602 -58.34 -3.65 59.44
CA LEU A 602 -58.99 -2.45 59.94
C LEU A 602 -60.51 -2.55 59.74
N THR A 603 -61.27 -1.79 60.53
CA THR A 603 -62.68 -1.51 60.23
C THR A 603 -62.78 -0.75 58.90
N TYR A 604 -63.96 -0.74 58.26
CA TYR A 604 -64.11 -0.10 56.95
C TYR A 604 -63.70 1.37 56.97
N SER A 605 -64.16 2.15 57.96
CA SER A 605 -63.83 3.57 58.09
C SER A 605 -62.34 3.82 58.29
N ALA A 606 -61.69 3.02 59.14
CA ALA A 606 -60.24 3.11 59.35
C ALA A 606 -59.43 2.69 58.12
N ALA A 607 -59.90 1.69 57.36
CA ALA A 607 -59.29 1.28 56.10
C ALA A 607 -59.41 2.37 55.02
N LEU A 608 -60.58 3.00 54.89
CA LEU A 608 -60.81 4.13 53.98
C LEU A 608 -59.90 5.31 54.33
N GLN A 609 -59.84 5.69 55.60
CA GLN A 609 -58.94 6.74 56.08
C GLN A 609 -57.47 6.42 55.82
N ALA A 610 -57.05 5.17 55.99
CA ALA A 610 -55.69 4.74 55.68
C ALA A 610 -55.36 4.94 54.20
N CYS A 611 -56.26 4.56 53.27
CA CYS A 611 -56.05 4.79 51.84
C CYS A 611 -56.04 6.28 51.48
N GLN A 612 -56.91 7.09 52.11
CA GLN A 612 -56.95 8.54 51.92
C GLN A 612 -55.68 9.23 52.40
N GLY A 613 -55.08 8.75 53.51
CA GLY A 613 -53.79 9.23 54.01
C GLY A 613 -52.62 9.06 53.02
N HIS A 614 -52.78 8.22 52.01
CA HIS A 614 -51.83 8.02 50.92
C HIS A 614 -52.31 8.61 49.59
N GLY A 615 -53.27 9.54 49.60
CA GLY A 615 -53.80 10.19 48.40
C GLY A 615 -54.65 9.26 47.53
N GLY A 616 -55.23 8.21 48.11
CA GLY A 616 -56.06 7.23 47.42
C GLY A 616 -57.42 7.01 48.07
N THR A 617 -58.06 5.91 47.70
CA THR A 617 -59.32 5.44 48.29
C THR A 617 -59.33 3.91 48.31
N LEU A 618 -60.34 3.28 48.91
CA LEU A 618 -60.48 1.82 48.78
C LEU A 618 -60.77 1.45 47.32
N ILE A 619 -60.29 0.29 46.89
CA ILE A 619 -60.38 -0.16 45.49
C ILE A 619 -61.81 -0.13 44.95
N MET A 620 -62.01 0.47 43.78
CA MET A 620 -63.30 0.48 43.08
C MET A 620 -63.24 -0.47 41.90
N ILE A 621 -63.97 -1.58 41.96
CA ILE A 621 -63.94 -2.66 40.95
C ILE A 621 -65.16 -2.51 40.05
N LYS A 622 -65.10 -1.60 39.07
CA LYS A 622 -66.25 -1.25 38.23
C LYS A 622 -66.43 -2.12 36.98
N ASP A 623 -65.48 -3.02 36.70
CA ASP A 623 -65.51 -3.88 35.53
C ASP A 623 -64.76 -5.21 35.77
N HIS A 624 -64.96 -6.16 34.84
CA HIS A 624 -64.37 -7.49 34.90
C HIS A 624 -62.83 -7.50 34.81
N ALA A 625 -62.25 -6.59 34.03
CA ALA A 625 -60.83 -6.55 33.75
C ALA A 625 -60.06 -6.03 34.97
N THR A 626 -60.56 -4.96 35.61
CA THR A 626 -60.10 -4.46 36.90
C THR A 626 -60.16 -5.55 37.98
N GLN A 627 -61.27 -6.30 38.06
CA GLN A 627 -61.37 -7.40 39.02
C GLN A 627 -60.28 -8.45 38.80
N THR A 628 -60.07 -8.84 37.54
CA THR A 628 -59.10 -9.88 37.17
C THR A 628 -57.69 -9.44 37.56
N ALA A 629 -57.30 -8.21 37.21
CA ALA A 629 -55.99 -7.68 37.51
C ALA A 629 -55.71 -7.55 39.02
N ILE A 630 -56.68 -7.06 39.79
CA ILE A 630 -56.56 -6.99 41.26
C ILE A 630 -56.42 -8.38 41.86
N LEU A 631 -57.19 -9.35 41.36
CA LEU A 631 -57.07 -10.72 41.83
C LEU A 631 -55.72 -11.32 41.49
N ASP A 632 -55.19 -11.14 40.28
CA ASP A 632 -53.87 -11.64 39.90
C ASP A 632 -52.76 -11.02 40.77
N HIS A 633 -52.83 -9.71 41.02
CA HIS A 633 -51.92 -8.99 41.90
C HIS A 633 -51.85 -9.57 43.31
N LEU A 634 -53.00 -9.93 43.90
CA LEU A 634 -53.03 -10.45 45.27
C LEU A 634 -52.23 -11.75 45.48
N LYS A 635 -51.68 -12.38 44.41
CA LYS A 635 -50.69 -13.49 44.39
C LYS A 635 -50.77 -14.47 45.58
N VAL A 636 -51.99 -14.85 45.97
CA VAL A 636 -52.22 -15.76 47.12
C VAL A 636 -51.74 -17.15 46.73
N LYS A 637 -50.48 -17.49 47.04
CA LYS A 637 -49.97 -18.85 46.88
C LYS A 637 -50.79 -19.81 47.75
N SER A 638 -51.27 -20.87 47.13
CA SER A 638 -51.89 -22.03 47.76
C SER A 638 -50.93 -22.63 48.79
N VAL A 639 -51.08 -22.27 50.07
CA VAL A 639 -50.49 -23.02 51.17
C VAL A 639 -51.62 -23.86 51.77
N LYS A 640 -51.50 -25.20 51.68
CA LYS A 640 -52.42 -26.15 52.33
C LYS A 640 -52.74 -25.65 53.75
N GLY A 641 -54.01 -25.34 54.03
CA GLY A 641 -54.50 -25.00 55.36
C GLY A 641 -54.63 -23.51 55.73
N ARG A 642 -54.38 -22.54 54.85
CA ARG A 642 -54.66 -21.11 55.15
C ARG A 642 -56.00 -20.63 54.61
N LYS A 643 -56.86 -20.18 55.53
CA LYS A 643 -58.24 -19.69 55.34
C LYS A 643 -58.36 -18.55 54.31
N GLU A 644 -59.55 -18.52 53.71
CA GLU A 644 -60.13 -17.48 52.86
C GLU A 644 -59.71 -16.05 53.24
N ARG A 645 -59.37 -15.22 52.26
CA ARG A 645 -59.05 -13.80 52.49
C ARG A 645 -60.10 -12.91 51.84
N ARG A 646 -60.73 -12.10 52.69
CA ARG A 646 -61.65 -11.01 52.33
C ARG A 646 -60.88 -9.70 52.40
N PHE A 647 -61.11 -8.81 51.45
CA PHE A 647 -60.51 -7.48 51.41
C PHE A 647 -61.60 -6.43 51.38
N TRP A 648 -61.53 -5.38 52.20
CA TRP A 648 -62.37 -4.21 52.02
C TRP A 648 -62.14 -3.62 50.62
N MET A 649 -63.24 -3.31 49.93
CA MET A 649 -63.28 -2.56 48.69
C MET A 649 -64.14 -1.31 48.89
N GLY A 650 -64.02 -0.32 48.02
CA GLY A 650 -64.66 0.96 48.20
C GLY A 650 -66.12 1.04 47.78
N LEU A 651 -66.95 0.11 48.29
CA LEU A 651 -68.38 0.00 48.01
C LEU A 651 -69.12 -0.21 49.33
N ASP A 652 -70.13 0.63 49.58
CA ASP A 652 -70.93 0.63 50.80
C ASP A 652 -72.31 1.28 50.57
N ASP A 653 -73.25 1.11 51.50
CA ASP A 653 -74.57 1.75 51.49
C ASP A 653 -74.78 2.67 52.72
N LEU A 654 -73.69 3.23 53.25
CA LEU A 654 -73.69 4.00 54.51
C LEU A 654 -74.61 5.23 54.50
N ASN A 655 -74.93 5.73 53.31
CA ASN A 655 -75.74 6.94 53.09
C ASN A 655 -77.25 6.63 52.98
N ALA A 656 -77.61 5.48 52.41
CA ALA A 656 -78.99 5.06 52.21
C ALA A 656 -79.05 3.54 52.10
N GLU A 657 -79.78 2.91 53.02
CA GLU A 657 -79.94 1.46 53.13
C GLU A 657 -80.32 0.83 51.78
N ASN A 658 -79.65 -0.25 51.40
CA ASN A 658 -79.78 -0.94 50.10
C ASN A 658 -79.37 -0.11 48.86
N THR A 659 -78.76 1.06 49.03
CA THR A 659 -78.26 1.90 47.92
C THR A 659 -76.74 1.96 47.93
N PHE A 660 -76.11 1.00 47.26
CA PHE A 660 -74.65 0.90 47.22
C PHE A 660 -74.01 1.96 46.32
N LEU A 661 -73.10 2.74 46.89
CA LEU A 661 -72.28 3.74 46.22
C LEU A 661 -70.80 3.36 46.33
N TRP A 662 -70.06 3.59 45.26
CA TRP A 662 -68.60 3.57 45.33
C TRP A 662 -68.10 4.77 46.16
N ASN A 663 -66.90 4.70 46.71
CA ASN A 663 -66.35 5.80 47.51
C ASN A 663 -66.16 7.13 46.74
N ASP A 664 -66.26 7.12 45.40
CA ASP A 664 -66.31 8.34 44.58
C ASP A 664 -67.73 8.90 44.40
N GLY A 665 -68.73 8.31 45.06
CA GLY A 665 -70.13 8.72 45.02
C GLY A 665 -70.92 8.16 43.84
N THR A 666 -70.28 7.43 42.91
CA THR A 666 -71.01 6.85 41.78
C THR A 666 -71.83 5.62 42.21
N PRO A 667 -73.02 5.41 41.63
CA PRO A 667 -73.84 4.25 41.95
C PRO A 667 -73.20 2.95 41.45
N LEU A 668 -73.60 1.84 42.05
CA LEU A 668 -73.30 0.50 41.55
C LEU A 668 -73.83 0.35 40.11
N GLY A 669 -72.91 0.33 39.14
CA GLY A 669 -73.23 0.19 37.71
C GLY A 669 -73.68 -1.22 37.33
N SER A 670 -73.62 -1.55 36.03
CA SER A 670 -74.08 -2.84 35.50
C SER A 670 -73.19 -4.05 35.87
N TYR A 671 -72.00 -3.82 36.43
CA TYR A 671 -71.09 -4.87 36.86
C TYR A 671 -71.25 -5.13 38.38
N ASP A 672 -71.96 -6.22 38.70
CA ASP A 672 -72.20 -6.68 40.07
C ASP A 672 -71.76 -8.15 40.24
N ARG A 673 -71.16 -8.47 41.40
CA ARG A 673 -70.69 -9.81 41.80
C ARG A 673 -71.16 -10.22 43.20
N PHE A 674 -72.24 -9.62 43.71
CA PHE A 674 -72.76 -9.97 45.03
C PHE A 674 -73.11 -11.45 45.18
N LYS A 675 -72.87 -11.96 46.38
CA LYS A 675 -73.51 -13.17 46.89
C LYS A 675 -74.30 -12.79 48.13
N TYR A 676 -75.62 -12.79 48.01
CA TYR A 676 -76.53 -12.57 49.12
C TYR A 676 -76.33 -13.62 50.22
N ASP A 677 -76.11 -13.17 51.46
CA ASP A 677 -75.80 -14.03 52.60
C ASP A 677 -76.41 -13.41 53.88
N GLY A 678 -77.74 -13.52 54.03
CA GLY A 678 -78.47 -13.23 55.27
C GLY A 678 -79.05 -11.81 55.43
N PRO A 679 -79.75 -11.53 56.55
CA PRO A 679 -80.48 -10.28 56.78
C PRO A 679 -79.51 -9.10 56.98
N HIS A 680 -79.76 -8.02 56.22
CA HIS A 680 -79.00 -6.77 56.25
C HIS A 680 -79.36 -5.94 57.49
N LYS A 681 -78.36 -5.26 58.08
CA LYS A 681 -78.53 -4.28 59.17
C LYS A 681 -78.40 -2.89 58.57
N GLU A 682 -78.86 -1.87 59.29
CA GLU A 682 -78.52 -0.47 58.95
C GLU A 682 -76.99 -0.34 58.81
N ARG A 683 -76.52 0.01 57.60
CA ARG A 683 -75.11 0.31 57.23
C ARG A 683 -74.20 -0.90 56.98
N ASP A 684 -74.08 -1.27 55.71
CA ASP A 684 -73.37 -2.44 55.22
C ASP A 684 -72.16 -2.07 54.32
N CYS A 685 -71.05 -2.79 54.50
CA CYS A 685 -69.79 -2.57 53.77
C CYS A 685 -69.39 -3.80 52.98
N VAL A 686 -68.70 -3.61 51.84
CA VAL A 686 -68.45 -4.71 50.90
C VAL A 686 -67.01 -5.21 50.92
N THR A 687 -66.86 -6.54 50.92
CA THR A 687 -65.57 -7.22 50.80
C THR A 687 -65.41 -7.99 49.50
N LEU A 688 -64.22 -7.91 48.88
CA LEU A 688 -63.78 -8.80 47.80
C LEU A 688 -63.34 -10.14 48.41
N TRP A 689 -63.91 -11.24 47.92
CA TRP A 689 -63.50 -12.59 48.31
C TRP A 689 -62.76 -13.29 47.18
N LYS A 690 -61.53 -13.73 47.45
CA LYS A 690 -60.71 -14.54 46.54
C LYS A 690 -60.67 -16.01 46.99
N PRO A 691 -61.51 -16.89 46.42
CA PRO A 691 -61.47 -18.33 46.71
C PRO A 691 -60.37 -19.07 45.94
N GLN A 692 -60.02 -20.26 46.41
CA GLN A 692 -58.99 -21.10 45.79
C GLN A 692 -59.45 -21.84 44.51
N LYS A 693 -60.76 -22.13 44.37
CA LYS A 693 -61.34 -22.95 43.28
C LYS A 693 -62.74 -22.48 42.82
N ARG A 694 -63.17 -21.27 43.17
CA ARG A 694 -64.52 -20.76 42.85
C ARG A 694 -64.44 -19.41 42.14
N VAL A 695 -65.55 -18.97 41.56
CA VAL A 695 -65.66 -17.63 40.98
C VAL A 695 -65.53 -16.59 42.12
N PRO A 696 -64.68 -15.56 41.97
CA PRO A 696 -64.58 -14.44 42.92
C PRO A 696 -65.94 -13.75 43.07
N ARG A 697 -66.30 -13.39 44.31
CA ARG A 697 -67.57 -12.74 44.64
C ARG A 697 -67.40 -11.63 45.65
N TRP A 698 -68.38 -10.74 45.71
CA TRP A 698 -68.45 -9.67 46.68
C TRP A 698 -69.43 -10.05 47.80
N PHE A 699 -69.06 -9.72 49.03
CA PHE A 699 -69.85 -10.05 50.21
C PHE A 699 -70.08 -8.82 51.05
N ILE A 700 -71.34 -8.63 51.40
CA ILE A 700 -71.78 -7.65 52.37
C ILE A 700 -71.39 -8.14 53.77
N LYS A 701 -70.81 -7.24 54.57
CA LYS A 701 -70.33 -7.49 55.93
C LYS A 701 -70.54 -6.26 56.80
N PRO A 702 -70.79 -6.46 58.11
CA PRO A 702 -70.79 -5.35 59.08
C PRO A 702 -69.49 -4.55 58.99
N CYS A 703 -69.62 -3.23 58.90
CA CYS A 703 -68.53 -2.28 58.69
C CYS A 703 -67.52 -2.26 59.87
N GLU A 704 -67.94 -2.70 61.06
CA GLU A 704 -67.12 -2.81 62.26
C GLU A 704 -66.16 -4.01 62.23
N ASN A 705 -66.30 -4.91 61.27
CA ASN A 705 -65.39 -6.03 61.14
C ASN A 705 -64.00 -5.60 60.68
N SER A 706 -62.96 -6.23 61.23
CA SER A 706 -61.59 -5.97 60.79
C SER A 706 -61.16 -6.91 59.66
N TYR A 707 -61.01 -6.37 58.45
CA TYR A 707 -60.47 -7.08 57.28
C TYR A 707 -59.22 -6.38 56.73
N PRO A 708 -58.34 -7.12 56.04
CA PRO A 708 -57.40 -6.51 55.11
C PRO A 708 -58.13 -5.64 54.09
N TYR A 709 -57.44 -4.71 53.45
CA TYR A 709 -58.03 -3.76 52.53
C TYR A 709 -57.11 -3.55 51.33
N ILE A 710 -57.67 -3.03 50.25
CA ILE A 710 -56.90 -2.71 49.04
C ILE A 710 -57.15 -1.23 48.76
N CYS A 711 -56.07 -0.48 48.68
CA CYS A 711 -56.11 0.92 48.26
C CYS A 711 -55.90 1.00 46.75
N GLN A 712 -56.73 1.80 46.08
CA GLN A 712 -56.43 2.39 44.79
C GLN A 712 -55.83 3.77 45.03
N LEU A 713 -54.58 3.94 44.65
CA LEU A 713 -53.82 5.18 44.87
C LEU A 713 -54.01 6.13 43.68
N GLY A 714 -53.94 7.43 43.95
CA GLY A 714 -54.02 8.45 42.90
C GLY A 714 -52.84 8.40 41.93
N THR A 715 -52.87 9.24 40.89
CA THR A 715 -51.63 9.66 40.23
C THR A 715 -50.92 10.57 41.22
N GLY A 716 -49.80 10.13 41.79
CA GLY A 716 -49.09 10.90 42.81
C GLY A 716 -48.81 12.30 42.31
N ASN A 717 -49.41 13.31 42.94
CA ASN A 717 -48.89 14.68 42.86
C ASN A 717 -47.79 14.76 43.92
N GLY A 718 -46.56 14.51 43.48
CA GLY A 718 -45.35 15.04 44.08
C GLY A 718 -44.93 16.26 43.28
#